data_AF-A0A815M5Z6-F1
#
_entry.id   AF-A0A815M5Z6-F1
#
_cell.length_a   1.000
_cell.length_b   1.000
_cell.length_c   1.000
_cell.angle_alpha   90.00
_cell.angle_beta   90.00
_cell.angle_gamma   90.00
#
_symmetry.space_group_name_H-M   'P 1'
#
loop_
_entity.id
_entity.type
_entity.pdbx_description
1 polymer ?
#
loop_
_entity_poly.entity_id
_entity_poly.type
_entity_poly.pdbx_seq_one_letter_code
_entity_poly.pdbx_strand_id
1 'polypeptide(L)'
;MGLIKKLYEKYIGREKLSEPCILAGHVFDQDSEGEVFFDSVLARFENFDQTNQIQGNKAFSNDVDFIIQCTIESLSSPEVFKKFPSRIDSYLYIYRRIEEYLIMIKRSAYLTWTIESSVRQLKDKLFEILSQVFIMNKGLQPNLCIKDKDQLRKINMIQHLMSITKIDKQTINIFFVLSKLSFQSSILINDYDYLQWKIIILNIQNFGISLQEFISNYIDYELAFRTFPFDISGFIELISKNHPSKHSPESPFRIFLNLCNTLHLKTEDFFDHYRILFENGIKQKFYKFEHIGDLFSLIGRHDRIFDAYLTTYATIVDLDDLWTMFIYICTNSELNDIIQKHLISKFTNRTMNTSIGNFLRYTRLAKQCMTKIKNEYHPRFLRIYEKIFDAFINKQLTEERYSHQFSESDLKQFLSIGLEMSLTHNLQQSSCLLIIRRLIFQNNTRLINIADKIKSLFKKLNDFDQDLCENNDPMFIIQDEWLQDYLLVIPEDFLRYFNENIYHYLCNNHQNNRWTIYIWRRLIHLSILKLKAENTNDMLFKLNEWMKIVGHNVYNINDTLTIILIINLFELIIVKYTKSVLSLPNINIIINFILHTRQEQLYQMDIKQVDEFIQNAEISIQQILLLQGKFYLNLDIFHFS
;
A
#
# COMPACT_ATOMS: atom_id res chain seq x y z
N MET A 1 43.30 2.35 -58.32
CA MET A 1 43.88 1.45 -59.34
C MET A 1 44.99 0.50 -58.86
N GLY A 2 45.61 0.66 -57.68
CA GLY A 2 46.74 -0.20 -57.25
C GLY A 2 46.42 -1.34 -56.28
N LEU A 3 45.22 -1.38 -55.68
CA LEU A 3 44.92 -2.23 -54.51
C LEU A 3 44.61 -3.69 -54.91
N ILE A 4 43.69 -3.88 -55.86
CA ILE A 4 43.28 -5.21 -56.32
C ILE A 4 44.33 -5.86 -57.20
N LYS A 5 45.07 -5.06 -57.99
CA LYS A 5 46.15 -5.57 -58.86
C LYS A 5 47.23 -6.33 -58.08
N LYS A 6 47.62 -5.88 -56.89
CA LYS A 6 48.60 -6.56 -56.03
C LYS A 6 48.07 -7.84 -55.37
N LEU A 7 46.78 -7.88 -54.99
CA LEU A 7 46.13 -9.09 -54.46
C LEU A 7 45.92 -10.13 -55.57
N TYR A 8 45.55 -9.67 -56.75
CA TYR A 8 45.40 -10.47 -57.97
C TYR A 8 46.72 -11.14 -58.35
N GLU A 9 47.83 -10.39 -58.37
CA GLU A 9 49.18 -10.92 -58.60
C GLU A 9 49.60 -11.95 -57.54
N LYS A 10 49.14 -11.83 -56.29
CA LYS A 10 49.40 -12.77 -55.18
C LYS A 10 48.61 -14.08 -55.29
N TYR A 11 47.35 -14.05 -55.76
CA TYR A 11 46.50 -15.26 -55.86
C TYR A 11 46.69 -16.04 -57.17
N ILE A 12 46.96 -15.36 -58.30
CA ILE A 12 47.24 -16.02 -59.60
C ILE A 12 48.44 -16.99 -59.51
N GLY A 13 49.41 -16.70 -58.62
CA GLY A 13 50.58 -17.56 -58.42
C GLY A 13 50.31 -18.85 -57.61
N ARG A 14 49.12 -19.02 -57.01
CA ARG A 14 48.85 -20.13 -56.07
C ARG A 14 47.57 -20.93 -56.37
N GLU A 15 46.48 -20.33 -56.88
CA GLU A 15 45.18 -21.00 -57.09
C GLU A 15 44.38 -20.42 -58.28
N LYS A 16 43.52 -21.21 -58.94
CA LYS A 16 42.63 -20.73 -60.02
C LYS A 16 41.38 -20.05 -59.44
N LEU A 17 41.25 -18.73 -59.61
CA LEU A 17 40.03 -17.96 -59.32
C LEU A 17 39.06 -17.99 -60.50
N SER A 18 37.75 -17.86 -60.23
CA SER A 18 36.75 -17.72 -61.29
C SER A 18 36.63 -16.27 -61.79
N GLU A 19 36.27 -16.10 -63.07
CA GLU A 19 36.04 -14.77 -63.66
C GLU A 19 34.95 -13.94 -62.93
N PRO A 20 33.80 -14.53 -62.52
CA PRO A 20 32.81 -13.77 -61.76
C PRO A 20 33.30 -13.29 -60.39
N CYS A 21 34.19 -14.06 -59.74
CA CYS A 21 34.83 -13.66 -58.48
C CYS A 21 35.77 -12.46 -58.68
N ILE A 22 36.58 -12.47 -59.74
CA ILE A 22 37.46 -11.35 -60.10
C ILE A 22 36.63 -10.08 -60.34
N LEU A 23 35.51 -10.19 -61.06
CA LEU A 23 34.59 -9.09 -61.29
C LEU A 23 33.93 -8.56 -60.01
N ALA A 24 33.62 -9.44 -59.05
CA ALA A 24 33.13 -9.05 -57.73
C ALA A 24 34.19 -8.29 -56.93
N GLY A 25 35.46 -8.72 -56.99
CA GLY A 25 36.58 -8.00 -56.39
C GLY A 25 36.73 -6.58 -56.97
N HIS A 26 36.68 -6.43 -58.29
CA HIS A 26 36.84 -5.13 -58.96
C HIS A 26 35.76 -4.08 -58.67
N VAL A 27 34.69 -4.42 -57.94
CA VAL A 27 33.71 -3.41 -57.54
C VAL A 27 34.34 -2.32 -56.68
N PHE A 28 35.34 -2.66 -55.85
CA PHE A 28 36.02 -1.67 -55.01
C PHE A 28 36.93 -0.70 -55.78
N ASP A 29 37.25 -0.96 -57.05
CA ASP A 29 38.01 -0.04 -57.91
C ASP A 29 37.14 1.12 -58.45
N GLN A 30 35.82 1.02 -58.32
CA GLN A 30 34.90 2.04 -58.81
C GLN A 30 34.88 3.27 -57.89
N ASP A 31 34.66 4.44 -58.48
CA ASP A 31 34.52 5.69 -57.73
C ASP A 31 33.09 5.99 -57.27
N SER A 32 32.09 5.21 -57.68
CA SER A 32 30.67 5.39 -57.36
C SER A 32 30.38 5.29 -55.85
N GLU A 33 29.28 5.91 -55.41
CA GLU A 33 28.83 5.94 -54.01
C GLU A 33 27.30 5.78 -53.94
N GLY A 34 26.78 5.48 -52.76
CA GLY A 34 25.34 5.33 -52.51
C GLY A 34 24.71 4.17 -53.29
N GLU A 35 23.49 4.40 -53.77
CA GLU A 35 22.67 3.41 -54.49
C GLU A 35 23.36 2.89 -55.76
N VAL A 36 24.04 3.75 -56.52
CA VAL A 36 24.78 3.35 -57.73
C VAL A 36 25.90 2.35 -57.43
N PHE A 37 26.61 2.55 -56.32
CA PHE A 37 27.62 1.60 -55.88
C PHE A 37 26.99 0.29 -55.40
N PHE A 38 25.87 0.38 -54.69
CA PHE A 38 25.13 -0.80 -54.24
C PHE A 38 24.61 -1.66 -55.40
N ASP A 39 23.97 -1.07 -56.40
CA ASP A 39 23.46 -1.78 -57.57
C ASP A 39 24.58 -2.53 -58.31
N SER A 40 25.76 -1.91 -58.41
CA SER A 40 26.96 -2.52 -58.97
C SER A 40 27.43 -3.72 -58.16
N VAL A 41 27.49 -3.60 -56.83
CA VAL A 41 27.82 -4.73 -55.92
C VAL A 41 26.79 -5.86 -56.07
N LEU A 42 25.51 -5.52 -56.00
CA LEU A 42 24.40 -6.47 -56.08
C LEU A 42 24.45 -7.27 -57.39
N ALA A 43 24.55 -6.59 -58.53
CA ALA A 43 24.61 -7.23 -59.84
C ALA A 43 25.80 -8.20 -59.98
N ARG A 44 26.95 -7.86 -59.38
CA ARG A 44 28.16 -8.70 -59.42
C ARG A 44 28.02 -9.95 -58.54
N PHE A 45 27.44 -9.80 -57.35
CA PHE A 45 27.17 -10.92 -56.45
C PHE A 45 26.09 -11.85 -57.02
N GLU A 46 25.01 -11.30 -57.60
CA GLU A 46 23.98 -12.10 -58.28
C GLU A 46 24.55 -12.90 -59.47
N ASN A 47 25.45 -12.30 -60.26
CA ASN A 47 26.15 -13.03 -61.34
C ASN A 47 27.07 -14.14 -60.79
N PHE A 48 27.80 -13.88 -59.71
CA PHE A 48 28.61 -14.89 -59.03
C PHE A 48 27.72 -16.04 -58.52
N ASP A 49 26.59 -15.74 -57.88
CA ASP A 49 25.61 -16.73 -57.40
C ASP A 49 25.08 -17.62 -58.54
N GLN A 50 24.60 -17.00 -59.62
CA GLN A 50 24.06 -17.70 -60.78
C GLN A 50 25.11 -18.63 -61.41
N THR A 51 26.34 -18.15 -61.58
CA THR A 51 27.41 -18.95 -62.17
C THR A 51 27.77 -20.16 -61.30
N ASN A 52 27.80 -19.97 -59.97
CA ASN A 52 28.09 -21.06 -59.03
C ASN A 52 26.98 -22.12 -58.98
N GLN A 53 25.71 -21.70 -59.09
CA GLN A 53 24.56 -22.61 -59.11
C GLN A 53 24.51 -23.45 -60.40
N ILE A 54 24.81 -22.85 -61.55
CA ILE A 54 24.70 -23.50 -62.86
C ILE A 54 25.90 -24.41 -63.16
N GLN A 55 27.11 -24.00 -62.79
CA GLN A 55 28.35 -24.62 -63.29
C GLN A 55 29.09 -25.48 -62.27
N GLY A 56 28.70 -25.48 -60.98
CA GLY A 56 29.38 -26.27 -59.95
C GLY A 56 30.84 -25.85 -59.77
N ASN A 57 31.05 -24.63 -59.28
CA ASN A 57 32.38 -24.03 -59.19
C ASN A 57 33.30 -24.76 -58.21
N LYS A 58 34.35 -25.39 -58.75
CA LYS A 58 35.38 -26.09 -57.96
C LYS A 58 36.30 -25.16 -57.18
N ALA A 59 36.36 -23.87 -57.53
CA ALA A 59 37.16 -22.84 -56.88
C ALA A 59 36.37 -22.01 -55.84
N PHE A 60 35.11 -22.37 -55.56
CA PHE A 60 34.20 -21.55 -54.73
C PHE A 60 34.80 -21.14 -53.38
N SER A 61 35.50 -22.05 -52.70
CA SER A 61 36.16 -21.76 -51.42
C SER A 61 37.23 -20.67 -51.54
N ASN A 62 38.04 -20.73 -52.60
CA ASN A 62 39.15 -19.81 -52.84
C ASN A 62 38.63 -18.47 -53.37
N ASP A 63 37.54 -18.50 -54.14
CA ASP A 63 36.83 -17.31 -54.59
C ASP A 63 36.26 -16.52 -53.40
N VAL A 64 35.63 -17.21 -52.44
CA VAL A 64 35.11 -16.56 -51.23
C VAL A 64 36.23 -15.96 -50.39
N ASP A 65 37.35 -16.67 -50.20
CA ASP A 65 38.52 -16.12 -49.50
C ASP A 65 39.08 -14.88 -50.22
N PHE A 66 39.17 -14.90 -51.56
CA PHE A 66 39.59 -13.75 -52.34
C PHE A 66 38.64 -12.54 -52.18
N ILE A 67 37.33 -12.74 -52.21
CA ILE A 67 36.33 -11.69 -51.98
C ILE A 67 36.51 -11.09 -50.57
N ILE A 68 36.72 -11.94 -49.55
CA ILE A 68 36.99 -11.50 -48.18
C ILE A 68 38.25 -10.63 -48.13
N GLN A 69 39.36 -11.08 -48.72
CA GLN A 69 40.62 -10.33 -48.73
C GLN A 69 40.49 -8.99 -49.48
N CYS A 70 39.81 -8.96 -50.62
CA CYS A 70 39.53 -7.71 -51.35
C CYS A 70 38.73 -6.73 -50.49
N THR A 71 37.75 -7.24 -49.75
CA THR A 71 36.90 -6.41 -48.87
C THR A 71 37.71 -5.87 -47.68
N ILE A 72 38.53 -6.68 -47.03
CA ILE A 72 39.41 -6.27 -45.92
C ILE A 72 40.39 -5.20 -46.37
N GLU A 73 41.03 -5.39 -47.53
CA GLU A 73 42.01 -4.45 -48.06
C GLU A 73 41.33 -3.14 -48.49
N SER A 74 40.14 -3.22 -49.09
CA SER A 74 39.32 -2.03 -49.35
C SER A 74 39.05 -1.25 -48.06
N LEU A 75 38.59 -1.91 -47.01
CA LEU A 75 38.34 -1.31 -45.70
C LEU A 75 39.62 -0.73 -45.05
N SER A 76 40.79 -1.26 -45.38
CA SER A 76 42.08 -0.79 -44.86
C SER A 76 42.64 0.43 -45.61
N SER A 77 42.02 0.85 -46.71
CA SER A 77 42.47 1.99 -47.52
C SER A 77 42.02 3.34 -46.93
N PRO A 78 42.93 4.33 -46.79
CA PRO A 78 42.58 5.68 -46.35
C PRO A 78 41.57 6.40 -47.26
N GLU A 79 41.58 6.09 -48.56
CA GLU A 79 40.63 6.65 -49.53
C GLU A 79 39.22 6.11 -49.30
N VAL A 80 39.13 4.84 -48.90
CA VAL A 80 37.85 4.18 -48.62
C VAL A 80 37.23 4.68 -47.33
N PHE A 81 38.03 5.01 -46.31
CA PHE A 81 37.49 5.60 -45.07
C PHE A 81 36.62 6.85 -45.34
N LYS A 82 37.00 7.68 -46.32
CA LYS A 82 36.22 8.85 -46.73
C LYS A 82 34.88 8.50 -47.39
N LYS A 83 34.84 7.42 -48.17
CA LYS A 83 33.66 6.95 -48.91
C LYS A 83 32.83 5.93 -48.13
N PHE A 84 33.34 5.42 -47.02
CA PHE A 84 32.69 4.39 -46.22
C PHE A 84 31.26 4.77 -45.78
N PRO A 85 30.98 6.01 -45.31
CA PRO A 85 29.63 6.39 -44.91
C PRO A 85 28.60 6.24 -46.04
N SER A 86 29.00 6.48 -47.29
CA SER A 86 28.13 6.38 -48.47
C SER A 86 28.17 5.02 -49.14
N ARG A 87 28.94 4.06 -48.62
CA ARG A 87 29.05 2.68 -49.14
C ARG A 87 28.67 1.61 -48.12
N ILE A 88 28.18 2.02 -46.94
CA ILE A 88 27.93 1.11 -45.81
C ILE A 88 26.98 -0.04 -46.16
N ASP A 89 25.91 0.26 -46.91
CA ASP A 89 24.88 -0.69 -47.32
C ASP A 89 25.50 -1.87 -48.08
N SER A 90 26.42 -1.56 -48.99
CA SER A 90 27.15 -2.55 -49.78
C SER A 90 28.06 -3.41 -48.92
N TYR A 91 28.80 -2.83 -47.97
CA TYR A 91 29.68 -3.60 -47.10
C TYR A 91 28.90 -4.56 -46.19
N LEU A 92 27.75 -4.13 -45.66
CA LEU A 92 26.87 -4.99 -44.87
C LEU A 92 26.26 -6.11 -45.73
N TYR A 93 25.83 -5.80 -46.95
CA TYR A 93 25.38 -6.80 -47.92
C TYR A 93 26.47 -7.82 -48.24
N ILE A 94 27.69 -7.36 -48.56
CA ILE A 94 28.84 -8.24 -48.85
C ILE A 94 29.11 -9.15 -47.66
N TYR A 95 29.15 -8.59 -46.44
CA TYR A 95 29.37 -9.37 -45.22
C TYR A 95 28.29 -10.45 -45.03
N ARG A 96 27.01 -10.10 -45.24
CA ARG A 96 25.91 -11.08 -45.21
C ARG A 96 26.07 -12.18 -46.25
N ARG A 97 26.38 -11.83 -47.50
CA ARG A 97 26.59 -12.81 -48.58
C ARG A 97 27.71 -13.78 -48.25
N ILE A 98 28.79 -13.27 -47.66
CA ILE A 98 29.92 -14.10 -47.20
C ILE A 98 29.47 -15.08 -46.10
N GLU A 99 28.66 -14.64 -45.12
CA GLU A 99 28.09 -15.55 -44.10
C GLU A 99 27.24 -16.66 -44.74
N GLU A 100 26.45 -16.35 -45.76
CA GLU A 100 25.66 -17.33 -46.51
C GLU A 100 26.56 -18.31 -47.28
N TYR A 101 27.64 -17.82 -47.90
CA TYR A 101 28.62 -18.68 -48.59
C TYR A 101 29.34 -19.64 -47.64
N LEU A 102 29.65 -19.22 -46.40
CA LEU A 102 30.24 -20.10 -45.41
C LEU A 102 29.35 -21.32 -45.12
N ILE A 103 28.03 -21.15 -45.07
CA ILE A 103 27.08 -22.26 -44.87
C ILE A 103 27.19 -23.25 -46.04
N MET A 104 27.37 -22.75 -47.26
CA MET A 104 27.57 -23.59 -48.45
C MET A 104 28.92 -24.32 -48.44
N ILE A 105 29.98 -23.71 -47.91
CA ILE A 105 31.35 -24.27 -47.82
C ILE A 105 31.48 -25.34 -46.73
N LYS A 106 30.72 -25.26 -45.62
CA LYS A 106 30.79 -26.13 -44.42
C LYS A 106 30.60 -27.65 -44.65
N ARG A 107 30.59 -28.12 -45.90
CA ARG A 107 30.64 -29.54 -46.29
C ARG A 107 32.07 -30.16 -46.26
N SER A 108 33.15 -29.40 -45.98
CA SER A 108 34.52 -29.95 -45.83
C SER A 108 35.30 -29.36 -44.64
N ALA A 109 35.80 -30.20 -43.72
CA ALA A 109 36.25 -29.78 -42.37
C ALA A 109 37.55 -28.93 -42.29
N TYR A 110 38.57 -29.13 -43.15
CA TYR A 110 39.88 -28.46 -43.02
C TYR A 110 39.92 -27.04 -43.62
N LEU A 111 39.30 -26.83 -44.80
CA LEU A 111 39.18 -25.49 -45.42
C LEU A 111 38.30 -24.54 -44.60
N THR A 112 37.45 -25.06 -43.72
CA THR A 112 36.58 -24.25 -42.86
C THR A 112 37.35 -23.33 -41.92
N TRP A 113 38.46 -23.78 -41.33
CA TRP A 113 39.12 -23.05 -40.25
C TRP A 113 39.81 -21.75 -40.70
N THR A 114 40.49 -21.78 -41.85
CA THR A 114 41.18 -20.61 -42.41
C THR A 114 40.19 -19.54 -42.86
N ILE A 115 39.13 -19.94 -43.58
CA ILE A 115 38.10 -19.02 -44.06
C ILE A 115 37.28 -18.47 -42.89
N GLU A 116 36.98 -19.27 -41.87
CA GLU A 116 36.35 -18.78 -40.63
C GLU A 116 37.21 -17.71 -39.94
N SER A 117 38.54 -17.83 -39.98
CA SER A 117 39.45 -16.79 -39.46
C SER A 117 39.41 -15.51 -40.31
N SER A 118 39.39 -15.61 -41.65
CA SER A 118 39.29 -14.48 -42.59
C SER A 118 37.97 -13.74 -42.42
N VAL A 119 36.85 -14.45 -42.23
CA VAL A 119 35.54 -13.83 -41.99
C VAL A 119 35.47 -13.13 -40.64
N ARG A 120 36.11 -13.68 -39.60
CA ARG A 120 36.24 -12.98 -38.31
C ARG A 120 37.04 -11.68 -38.48
N GLN A 121 38.15 -11.71 -39.21
CA GLN A 121 38.93 -10.50 -39.51
C GLN A 121 38.13 -9.47 -40.28
N LEU A 122 37.34 -9.88 -41.29
CA LEU A 122 36.44 -9.00 -42.02
C LEU A 122 35.41 -8.36 -41.10
N LYS A 123 34.75 -9.15 -40.25
CA LYS A 123 33.77 -8.66 -39.28
C LYS A 123 34.39 -7.61 -38.35
N ASP A 124 35.54 -7.94 -37.76
CA ASP A 124 36.24 -7.09 -36.82
C ASP A 124 36.63 -5.76 -37.49
N LYS A 125 37.16 -5.82 -38.72
CA LYS A 125 37.54 -4.62 -39.49
C LYS A 125 36.33 -3.77 -39.89
N LEU A 126 35.27 -4.40 -40.37
CA LEU A 126 34.03 -3.72 -40.72
C LEU A 126 33.48 -2.98 -39.51
N PHE A 127 33.36 -3.66 -38.37
CA PHE A 127 32.80 -3.10 -37.16
C PHE A 127 33.70 -2.03 -36.52
N GLU A 128 35.03 -2.18 -36.63
CA GLU A 128 35.99 -1.16 -36.22
C GLU A 128 35.74 0.16 -36.97
N ILE A 129 35.69 0.13 -38.30
CA ILE A 129 35.48 1.34 -39.13
C ILE A 129 34.09 1.92 -38.92
N LEU A 130 33.09 1.05 -38.83
CA LEU A 130 31.70 1.43 -38.60
C LEU A 130 31.55 2.16 -37.25
N SER A 131 32.22 1.68 -36.20
CA SER A 131 32.33 2.35 -34.90
C SER A 131 33.09 3.68 -35.00
N GLN A 132 34.24 3.73 -35.68
CA GLN A 132 35.03 4.95 -35.84
C GLN A 132 34.25 6.06 -36.55
N VAL A 133 33.59 5.74 -37.67
CA VAL A 133 32.76 6.69 -38.42
C VAL A 133 31.60 7.19 -37.57
N PHE A 134 30.97 6.30 -36.79
CA PHE A 134 29.89 6.66 -35.88
C PHE A 134 30.35 7.63 -34.79
N ILE A 135 31.45 7.32 -34.10
CA ILE A 135 32.04 8.17 -33.05
C ILE A 135 32.45 9.54 -33.63
N MET A 136 33.20 9.56 -34.73
CA MET A 136 33.69 10.80 -35.36
C MET A 136 32.57 11.76 -35.77
N ASN A 137 31.39 11.22 -36.09
CA ASN A 137 30.24 12.00 -36.51
C ASN A 137 29.18 12.16 -35.41
N LYS A 138 29.51 11.86 -34.14
CA LYS A 138 28.57 11.93 -33.00
C LYS A 138 27.26 11.19 -33.28
N GLY A 139 27.37 10.03 -33.92
CA GLY A 139 26.25 9.16 -34.27
C GLY A 139 25.43 9.56 -35.50
N LEU A 140 25.63 10.74 -36.08
CA LEU A 140 24.85 11.23 -37.23
C LEU A 140 25.13 10.45 -38.51
N GLN A 141 26.31 9.86 -38.64
CA GLN A 141 26.70 8.97 -39.74
C GLN A 141 27.17 7.62 -39.17
N PRO A 142 27.14 6.53 -39.96
CA PRO A 142 26.58 6.43 -41.30
C PRO A 142 25.04 6.39 -41.29
N ASN A 143 24.42 6.51 -42.47
CA ASN A 143 22.99 6.31 -42.70
C ASN A 143 22.79 5.38 -43.90
N LEU A 144 21.66 4.69 -43.94
CA LEU A 144 21.30 3.91 -45.13
C LEU A 144 21.13 4.84 -46.34
N CYS A 145 21.76 4.47 -47.45
CA CYS A 145 21.69 5.20 -48.72
C CYS A 145 20.54 4.68 -49.59
N ILE A 146 20.25 3.39 -49.51
CA ILE A 146 19.19 2.71 -50.26
C ILE A 146 17.81 3.03 -49.68
N LYS A 147 16.85 3.25 -50.58
CA LYS A 147 15.44 3.43 -50.24
C LYS A 147 14.55 2.29 -50.74
N ASP A 148 15.04 1.46 -51.64
CA ASP A 148 14.31 0.30 -52.15
C ASP A 148 14.13 -0.77 -51.06
N LYS A 149 12.88 -1.18 -50.85
CA LYS A 149 12.52 -2.11 -49.76
C LYS A 149 13.07 -3.50 -49.98
N ASP A 150 13.09 -3.98 -51.22
CA ASP A 150 13.53 -5.34 -51.52
C ASP A 150 15.06 -5.43 -51.43
N GLN A 151 15.77 -4.40 -51.85
CA GLN A 151 17.21 -4.27 -51.60
C GLN A 151 17.53 -4.22 -50.10
N LEU A 152 16.83 -3.42 -49.30
CA LEU A 152 17.03 -3.38 -47.85
C LEU A 152 16.77 -4.74 -47.18
N ARG A 153 15.77 -5.50 -47.65
CA ARG A 153 15.53 -6.89 -47.22
C ARG A 153 16.68 -7.84 -47.58
N LYS A 154 17.37 -7.61 -48.71
CA LYS A 154 18.60 -8.33 -49.08
C LYS A 154 19.80 -7.97 -48.19
N ILE A 155 19.80 -6.82 -47.52
CA ILE A 155 20.82 -6.50 -46.50
C ILE A 155 20.46 -7.17 -45.17
N ASN A 156 19.19 -7.09 -44.74
CA ASN A 156 18.71 -7.59 -43.44
C ASN A 156 19.51 -7.04 -42.26
N MET A 157 19.36 -5.73 -42.05
CA MET A 157 19.98 -5.01 -40.93
C MET A 157 19.72 -5.64 -39.56
N ILE A 158 18.52 -6.20 -39.36
CA ILE A 158 18.13 -6.84 -38.11
C ILE A 158 19.05 -8.03 -37.80
N GLN A 159 19.38 -8.88 -38.78
CA GLN A 159 20.29 -10.00 -38.57
C GLN A 159 21.68 -9.54 -38.12
N HIS A 160 22.20 -8.47 -38.70
CA HIS A 160 23.48 -7.90 -38.26
C HIS A 160 23.42 -7.40 -36.81
N LEU A 161 22.36 -6.67 -36.45
CA LEU A 161 22.14 -6.23 -35.07
C LEU A 161 22.03 -7.42 -34.10
N MET A 162 21.24 -8.44 -34.46
CA MET A 162 21.01 -9.61 -33.60
C MET A 162 22.26 -10.49 -33.42
N SER A 163 23.28 -10.31 -34.27
CA SER A 163 24.61 -10.93 -34.09
C SER A 163 25.40 -10.38 -32.89
N ILE A 164 25.01 -9.20 -32.37
CA ILE A 164 25.57 -8.62 -31.15
C ILE A 164 24.84 -9.21 -29.95
N THR A 165 25.48 -10.14 -29.24
CA THR A 165 24.93 -10.78 -28.03
C THR A 165 25.57 -10.28 -26.74
N LYS A 166 26.67 -9.51 -26.84
CA LYS A 166 27.41 -8.95 -25.71
C LYS A 166 27.65 -7.45 -25.90
N ILE A 167 27.34 -6.67 -24.87
CA ILE A 167 27.63 -5.23 -24.83
C ILE A 167 28.70 -4.97 -23.78
N ASP A 168 29.86 -4.48 -24.22
CA ASP A 168 30.93 -3.97 -23.36
C ASP A 168 31.54 -2.68 -23.95
N LYS A 169 32.62 -2.16 -23.35
CA LYS A 169 33.27 -0.92 -23.80
C LYS A 169 33.74 -0.97 -25.27
N GLN A 170 34.02 -2.16 -25.80
CA GLN A 170 34.46 -2.32 -27.19
C GLN A 170 33.27 -2.41 -28.14
N THR A 171 32.17 -3.04 -27.73
CA THR A 171 31.04 -3.32 -28.61
C THR A 171 29.89 -2.32 -28.53
N ILE A 172 29.85 -1.43 -27.53
CA ILE A 172 28.72 -0.51 -27.32
C ILE A 172 28.46 0.43 -28.50
N ASN A 173 29.51 1.00 -29.09
CA ASN A 173 29.35 1.91 -30.23
C ASN A 173 28.87 1.16 -31.48
N ILE A 174 29.33 -0.08 -31.68
CA ILE A 174 28.87 -0.99 -32.75
C ILE A 174 27.39 -1.35 -32.54
N PHE A 175 26.98 -1.57 -31.30
CA PHE A 175 25.58 -1.83 -30.97
C PHE A 175 24.68 -0.63 -31.32
N PHE A 176 25.08 0.60 -30.95
CA PHE A 176 24.27 1.79 -31.23
C PHE A 176 24.12 2.07 -32.72
N VAL A 177 25.21 2.01 -33.48
CA VAL A 177 25.16 2.24 -34.93
C VAL A 177 24.35 1.16 -35.66
N LEU A 178 24.48 -0.12 -35.30
CA LEU A 178 23.65 -1.18 -35.89
C LEU A 178 22.18 -1.03 -35.48
N SER A 179 21.90 -0.58 -34.26
CA SER A 179 20.54 -0.25 -33.82
C SER A 179 19.94 0.87 -34.67
N LYS A 180 20.69 1.97 -34.85
CA LYS A 180 20.30 3.11 -35.69
C LYS A 180 19.98 2.67 -37.12
N LEU A 181 20.89 1.93 -37.77
CA LEU A 181 20.68 1.46 -39.14
C LEU A 181 19.51 0.48 -39.23
N SER A 182 19.29 -0.37 -38.23
CA SER A 182 18.14 -1.29 -38.18
C SER A 182 16.82 -0.54 -38.04
N PHE A 183 16.77 0.49 -37.20
CA PHE A 183 15.61 1.39 -37.09
C PHE A 183 15.33 2.11 -38.42
N GLN A 184 16.35 2.66 -39.08
CA GLN A 184 16.19 3.27 -40.40
C GLN A 184 15.64 2.27 -41.43
N SER A 185 16.16 1.05 -41.44
CA SER A 185 15.68 -0.01 -42.34
C SER A 185 14.22 -0.37 -42.07
N SER A 186 13.83 -0.50 -40.79
CA SER A 186 12.45 -0.80 -40.39
C SER A 186 11.45 0.28 -40.83
N ILE A 187 11.82 1.57 -40.72
CA ILE A 187 11.02 2.69 -41.28
C ILE A 187 10.78 2.48 -42.77
N LEU A 188 11.88 2.33 -43.52
CA LEU A 188 11.82 2.34 -44.98
C LEU A 188 11.05 1.14 -45.52
N ILE A 189 11.13 -0.01 -44.85
CA ILE A 189 10.37 -1.22 -45.23
C ILE A 189 8.88 -1.09 -44.85
N ASN A 190 8.51 -0.20 -43.92
CA ASN A 190 7.22 -0.07 -43.22
C ASN A 190 6.93 -1.19 -42.19
N ASP A 191 7.95 -1.73 -41.54
CA ASP A 191 7.82 -2.73 -40.48
C ASP A 191 7.76 -2.07 -39.08
N TYR A 192 7.09 -0.92 -38.97
CA TYR A 192 7.12 -0.04 -37.78
C TYR A 192 6.73 -0.74 -36.47
N ASP A 193 5.84 -1.74 -36.53
CA ASP A 193 5.37 -2.45 -35.34
C ASP A 193 6.37 -3.51 -34.83
N TYR A 194 7.40 -3.87 -35.62
CA TYR A 194 8.25 -5.02 -35.31
C TYR A 194 9.54 -4.69 -34.54
N LEU A 195 10.11 -3.50 -34.71
CA LEU A 195 11.41 -3.17 -34.11
C LEU A 195 11.26 -2.17 -32.96
N GLN A 196 11.43 -2.66 -31.75
CA GLN A 196 11.37 -1.88 -30.51
C GLN A 196 12.65 -2.06 -29.70
N TRP A 197 13.05 -1.04 -28.93
CA TRP A 197 14.22 -1.10 -28.05
C TRP A 197 14.17 -2.29 -27.08
N LYS A 198 12.99 -2.61 -26.54
CA LYS A 198 12.79 -3.81 -25.71
C LYS A 198 13.25 -5.10 -26.42
N ILE A 199 12.87 -5.29 -27.68
CA ILE A 199 13.21 -6.50 -28.44
C ILE A 199 14.72 -6.56 -28.70
N ILE A 200 15.32 -5.41 -29.04
CA ILE A 200 16.76 -5.30 -29.28
C ILE A 200 17.55 -5.66 -28.01
N ILE A 201 17.16 -5.09 -26.86
CA ILE A 201 17.84 -5.33 -25.57
C ILE A 201 17.65 -6.76 -25.10
N LEU A 202 16.47 -7.35 -25.31
CA LEU A 202 16.16 -8.72 -24.91
C LEU A 202 17.16 -9.74 -25.51
N ASN A 203 17.59 -9.50 -26.75
CA ASN A 203 18.55 -10.36 -27.47
C ASN A 203 19.97 -10.29 -26.89
N ILE A 204 20.30 -9.26 -26.11
CA ILE A 204 21.59 -9.15 -25.44
C ILE A 204 21.65 -10.13 -24.26
N GLN A 205 22.64 -11.01 -24.30
CA GLN A 205 22.86 -12.06 -23.30
C GLN A 205 23.75 -11.57 -22.16
N ASN A 206 24.74 -10.72 -22.45
CA ASN A 206 25.74 -10.30 -21.48
C ASN A 206 26.01 -8.78 -21.56
N PHE A 207 25.83 -8.10 -20.43
CA PHE A 207 26.19 -6.70 -20.24
C PHE A 207 27.47 -6.61 -19.39
N GLY A 208 28.56 -6.23 -20.03
CA GLY A 208 29.85 -5.95 -19.40
C GLY A 208 30.07 -4.47 -19.04
N ILE A 209 29.00 -3.67 -19.04
CA ILE A 209 28.97 -2.25 -18.67
C ILE A 209 27.83 -1.99 -17.70
N SER A 210 27.95 -0.93 -16.92
CA SER A 210 26.88 -0.50 -16.01
C SER A 210 25.70 0.14 -16.76
N LEU A 211 24.53 0.16 -16.10
CA LEU A 211 23.35 0.89 -16.58
C LEU A 211 23.67 2.36 -16.87
N GLN A 212 24.41 3.02 -15.97
CA GLN A 212 24.82 4.42 -16.14
C GLN A 212 25.71 4.61 -17.37
N GLU A 213 26.69 3.74 -17.58
CA GLU A 213 27.57 3.80 -18.77
C GLU A 213 26.76 3.64 -20.06
N PHE A 214 25.80 2.71 -20.12
CA PHE A 214 24.94 2.56 -21.29
C PHE A 214 24.15 3.84 -21.57
N ILE A 215 23.49 4.41 -20.55
CA ILE A 215 22.68 5.61 -20.70
C ILE A 215 23.53 6.83 -21.10
N SER A 216 24.71 7.01 -20.49
CA SER A 216 25.63 8.09 -20.87
C SER A 216 26.02 8.01 -22.36
N ASN A 217 26.34 6.82 -22.86
CA ASN A 217 26.65 6.66 -24.28
C ASN A 217 25.42 6.87 -25.18
N TYR A 218 24.21 6.46 -24.74
CA TYR A 218 22.99 6.79 -25.49
C TYR A 218 22.80 8.30 -25.62
N ILE A 219 23.01 9.06 -24.53
CA ILE A 219 22.89 10.52 -24.52
C ILE A 219 23.89 11.18 -25.47
N ASP A 220 25.13 10.69 -25.51
CA ASP A 220 26.16 11.19 -26.45
C ASP A 220 25.70 11.10 -27.93
N TYR A 221 24.79 10.15 -28.23
CA TYR A 221 24.28 9.88 -29.56
C TYR A 221 22.77 10.10 -29.70
N GLU A 222 22.11 10.77 -28.75
CA GLU A 222 20.64 10.87 -28.69
C GLU A 222 20.03 11.44 -29.97
N LEU A 223 20.70 12.42 -30.57
CA LEU A 223 20.28 13.03 -31.84
C LEU A 223 20.15 12.02 -32.99
N ALA A 224 20.94 10.95 -32.97
CA ALA A 224 20.87 9.88 -33.97
C ALA A 224 19.59 9.04 -33.86
N PHE A 225 18.93 9.05 -32.69
CA PHE A 225 17.74 8.28 -32.37
C PHE A 225 16.48 9.16 -32.26
N ARG A 226 16.50 10.41 -32.73
CA ARG A 226 15.35 11.32 -32.61
C ARG A 226 14.04 10.78 -33.19
N THR A 227 14.12 9.95 -34.24
CA THR A 227 12.93 9.30 -34.84
C THR A 227 12.47 8.06 -34.08
N PHE A 228 13.32 7.47 -33.23
CA PHE A 228 13.05 6.31 -32.39
C PHE A 228 13.70 6.48 -31.01
N PRO A 229 13.19 7.42 -30.21
CA PRO A 229 13.76 7.69 -28.91
C PRO A 229 13.73 6.44 -28.04
N PHE A 230 14.70 6.31 -27.15
CA PHE A 230 14.73 5.25 -26.16
C PHE A 230 13.49 5.31 -25.28
N ASP A 231 12.69 4.25 -25.29
CA ASP A 231 11.36 4.23 -24.69
C ASP A 231 11.35 3.56 -23.31
N ILE A 232 10.23 3.70 -22.59
CA ILE A 232 10.04 3.13 -21.26
C ILE A 232 10.21 1.60 -21.28
N SER A 233 9.67 0.93 -22.30
CA SER A 233 9.76 -0.53 -22.44
C SER A 233 11.21 -0.99 -22.61
N GLY A 234 11.99 -0.31 -23.45
CA GLY A 234 13.42 -0.55 -23.61
C GLY A 234 14.20 -0.29 -22.32
N PHE A 235 13.91 0.81 -21.62
CA PHE A 235 14.59 1.13 -20.37
C PHE A 235 14.32 0.11 -19.26
N ILE A 236 13.08 -0.35 -19.11
CA ILE A 236 12.71 -1.40 -18.14
C ILE A 236 13.42 -2.72 -18.47
N GLU A 237 13.49 -3.10 -19.75
CA GLU A 237 14.23 -4.29 -20.16
C GLU A 237 15.74 -4.15 -19.90
N LEU A 238 16.31 -2.96 -20.10
CA LEU A 238 17.71 -2.70 -19.77
C LEU A 238 17.98 -2.85 -18.27
N ILE A 239 17.08 -2.33 -17.42
CA ILE A 239 17.16 -2.50 -15.97
C ILE A 239 17.04 -3.98 -15.59
N SER A 240 16.16 -4.75 -16.25
CA SER A 240 15.98 -6.18 -15.97
C SER A 240 17.29 -6.96 -16.19
N LYS A 241 18.03 -6.62 -17.25
CA LYS A 241 19.32 -7.23 -17.59
C LYS A 241 20.46 -6.77 -16.69
N ASN A 242 20.38 -5.54 -16.19
CA ASN A 242 21.39 -4.93 -15.31
C ASN A 242 20.90 -4.85 -13.85
N HIS A 243 20.07 -5.81 -13.43
CA HIS A 243 19.36 -5.73 -12.16
C HIS A 243 20.31 -5.39 -11.00
N PRO A 244 19.99 -4.39 -10.17
CA PRO A 244 20.89 -3.92 -9.13
C PRO A 244 21.26 -5.04 -8.17
N SER A 245 22.54 -5.13 -7.84
CA SER A 245 23.01 -5.97 -6.74
C SER A 245 22.55 -5.40 -5.40
N LYS A 246 22.10 -6.27 -4.48
CA LYS A 246 21.75 -5.92 -3.09
C LYS A 246 22.85 -5.13 -2.37
N HIS A 247 24.09 -5.23 -2.84
CA HIS A 247 25.25 -4.63 -2.21
C HIS A 247 25.42 -3.14 -2.48
N SER A 248 24.63 -2.54 -3.39
CA SER A 248 24.67 -1.08 -3.61
C SER A 248 24.34 -0.32 -2.31
N PRO A 249 25.10 0.73 -1.94
CA PRO A 249 24.75 1.62 -0.85
C PRO A 249 23.61 2.58 -1.22
N GLU A 250 23.49 2.92 -2.51
CA GLU A 250 22.43 3.79 -3.01
C GLU A 250 21.19 2.99 -3.43
N SER A 251 20.02 3.57 -3.16
CA SER A 251 18.74 3.01 -3.58
C SER A 251 18.62 3.00 -5.10
N PRO A 252 18.38 1.83 -5.73
CA PRO A 252 18.27 1.73 -7.17
C PRO A 252 17.10 2.55 -7.73
N PHE A 253 16.04 2.76 -6.95
CA PHE A 253 14.87 3.52 -7.39
C PHE A 253 15.17 5.01 -7.56
N ARG A 254 16.09 5.57 -6.76
CA ARG A 254 16.59 6.94 -6.96
C ARG A 254 17.42 7.04 -8.23
N ILE A 255 18.26 6.03 -8.50
CA ILE A 255 19.05 5.95 -9.74
C ILE A 255 18.11 5.88 -10.94
N PHE A 256 17.09 5.01 -10.90
CA PHE A 256 16.11 4.87 -11.98
C PHE A 256 15.33 6.17 -12.21
N LEU A 257 14.92 6.86 -11.14
CA LEU A 257 14.25 8.16 -11.25
C LEU A 257 15.14 9.20 -11.93
N ASN A 258 16.40 9.31 -11.50
CA ASN A 258 17.36 10.24 -12.09
C ASN A 258 17.56 9.92 -13.58
N LEU A 259 17.74 8.64 -13.92
CA LEU A 259 17.90 8.20 -15.31
C LEU A 259 16.64 8.44 -16.16
N CYS A 260 15.43 8.26 -15.60
CA CYS A 260 14.19 8.63 -16.30
C CYS A 260 14.18 10.12 -16.63
N ASN A 261 14.57 10.98 -15.69
CA ASN A 261 14.64 12.42 -15.90
C ASN A 261 15.68 12.79 -16.98
N THR A 262 16.85 12.16 -16.95
CA THR A 262 17.90 12.35 -17.96
C THR A 262 17.44 11.92 -19.36
N LEU A 263 16.65 10.85 -19.45
CA LEU A 263 16.10 10.34 -20.71
C LEU A 263 14.77 11.01 -21.11
N HIS A 264 14.31 11.99 -20.33
CA HIS A 264 13.00 12.65 -20.52
C HIS A 264 11.81 11.68 -20.55
N LEU A 265 11.91 10.54 -19.85
CA LEU A 265 10.83 9.56 -19.70
C LEU A 265 9.83 10.02 -18.64
N LYS A 266 8.54 9.76 -18.88
CA LYS A 266 7.49 10.01 -17.89
C LYS A 266 7.63 9.06 -16.71
N THR A 267 7.97 9.63 -15.55
CA THR A 267 8.20 8.88 -14.31
C THR A 267 6.99 8.05 -13.86
N GLU A 268 5.78 8.59 -13.98
CA GLU A 268 4.55 7.89 -13.60
C GLU A 268 4.35 6.62 -14.45
N ASP A 269 4.44 6.77 -15.78
CA ASP A 269 4.33 5.65 -16.72
C ASP A 269 5.42 4.60 -16.46
N PHE A 270 6.65 5.04 -16.13
CA PHE A 270 7.73 4.12 -15.77
C PHE A 270 7.39 3.26 -14.56
N PHE A 271 6.96 3.86 -13.44
CA PHE A 271 6.64 3.09 -12.24
C PHE A 271 5.40 2.21 -12.44
N ASP A 272 4.42 2.64 -13.23
CA ASP A 272 3.28 1.78 -13.56
C ASP A 272 3.72 0.48 -14.28
N HIS A 273 4.66 0.56 -15.22
CA HIS A 273 5.16 -0.60 -15.97
C HIS A 273 6.21 -1.41 -15.18
N TYR A 274 7.03 -0.75 -14.35
CA TYR A 274 8.12 -1.40 -13.60
C TYR A 274 7.61 -2.34 -12.49
N ARG A 275 6.35 -2.20 -12.06
CA ARG A 275 5.74 -2.98 -10.96
C ARG A 275 5.99 -4.48 -11.04
N ILE A 276 5.98 -5.08 -12.23
CA ILE A 276 6.19 -6.52 -12.43
C ILE A 276 7.62 -6.93 -12.05
N LEU A 277 8.63 -6.14 -12.46
CA LEU A 277 10.02 -6.39 -12.07
C LEU A 277 10.24 -6.16 -10.58
N PHE A 278 9.58 -5.15 -10.01
CA PHE A 278 9.61 -4.90 -8.57
C PHE A 278 9.10 -6.11 -7.77
N GLU A 279 7.96 -6.70 -8.17
CA GLU A 279 7.39 -7.89 -7.53
C GLU A 279 8.40 -9.05 -7.49
N ASN A 280 9.00 -9.36 -8.65
CA ASN A 280 10.02 -10.40 -8.78
C ASN A 280 11.26 -10.07 -7.94
N GLY A 281 11.68 -8.81 -7.92
CA GLY A 281 12.82 -8.34 -7.15
C GLY A 281 12.61 -8.48 -5.63
N ILE A 282 11.39 -8.23 -5.11
CA ILE A 282 11.10 -8.51 -3.69
C ILE A 282 11.19 -10.01 -3.40
N LYS A 283 10.55 -10.87 -4.22
CA LYS A 283 10.56 -12.32 -4.02
C LYS A 283 11.98 -12.90 -4.03
N GLN A 284 12.84 -12.37 -4.91
CA GLN A 284 14.26 -12.75 -5.01
C GLN A 284 15.15 -11.97 -4.02
N LYS A 285 14.54 -11.12 -3.20
CA LYS A 285 15.15 -10.27 -2.17
C LYS A 285 16.18 -9.29 -2.72
N PHE A 286 16.13 -8.90 -3.99
CA PHE A 286 17.11 -8.03 -4.68
C PHE A 286 17.25 -6.63 -4.07
N TYR A 287 16.26 -6.18 -3.31
CA TYR A 287 16.27 -4.88 -2.67
C TYR A 287 16.54 -5.02 -1.18
N LYS A 288 17.32 -4.08 -0.62
CA LYS A 288 17.38 -3.88 0.83
C LYS A 288 16.05 -3.29 1.30
N PHE A 289 15.77 -3.45 2.59
CA PHE A 289 14.58 -2.89 3.22
C PHE A 289 14.50 -1.36 3.02
N GLU A 290 15.60 -0.65 3.22
CA GLU A 290 15.70 0.80 3.06
C GLU A 290 15.46 1.24 1.61
N HIS A 291 15.85 0.42 0.63
CA HIS A 291 15.59 0.72 -0.78
C HIS A 291 14.08 0.72 -1.07
N ILE A 292 13.33 -0.21 -0.49
CA ILE A 292 11.87 -0.29 -0.65
C ILE A 292 11.20 0.90 0.06
N GLY A 293 11.67 1.27 1.25
CA GLY A 293 11.19 2.45 1.95
C GLY A 293 11.42 3.75 1.16
N ASP A 294 12.59 3.89 0.54
CA ASP A 294 12.90 4.99 -0.38
C ASP A 294 11.93 5.04 -1.56
N LEU A 295 11.60 3.88 -2.17
CA LEU A 295 10.62 3.82 -3.24
C LEU A 295 9.25 4.33 -2.80
N PHE A 296 8.77 3.91 -1.61
CA PHE A 296 7.51 4.39 -1.07
C PHE A 296 7.50 5.90 -0.82
N SER A 297 8.62 6.47 -0.40
CA SER A 297 8.78 7.92 -0.29
C SER A 297 8.66 8.61 -1.66
N LEU A 298 9.34 8.07 -2.68
CA LEU A 298 9.33 8.62 -4.04
C LEU A 298 7.93 8.62 -4.67
N ILE A 299 7.19 7.52 -4.53
CA ILE A 299 5.86 7.37 -5.13
C ILE A 299 4.72 7.85 -4.23
N GLY A 300 5.03 8.31 -3.01
CA GLY A 300 4.06 8.66 -1.96
C GLY A 300 3.06 9.75 -2.31
N ARG A 301 3.28 10.49 -3.40
CA ARG A 301 2.38 11.54 -3.92
C ARG A 301 1.45 11.05 -5.03
N HIS A 302 1.61 9.82 -5.51
CA HIS A 302 0.85 9.25 -6.63
C HIS A 302 -0.10 8.17 -6.12
N ASP A 303 -1.39 8.51 -5.93
CA ASP A 303 -2.40 7.64 -5.27
C ASP A 303 -2.41 6.20 -5.80
N ARG A 304 -2.62 6.04 -7.12
CA ARG A 304 -2.71 4.74 -7.77
C ARG A 304 -1.39 3.96 -7.70
N ILE A 305 -0.26 4.62 -7.96
CA ILE A 305 1.07 3.98 -7.98
C ILE A 305 1.43 3.51 -6.58
N PHE A 306 1.27 4.37 -5.57
CA PHE A 306 1.55 4.04 -4.18
C PHE A 306 0.72 2.84 -3.70
N ASP A 307 -0.60 2.82 -3.95
CA ASP A 307 -1.45 1.67 -3.59
C ASP A 307 -0.98 0.38 -4.27
N ALA A 308 -0.68 0.44 -5.56
CA ALA A 308 -0.26 -0.73 -6.34
C ALA A 308 1.02 -1.36 -5.77
N TYR A 309 2.02 -0.54 -5.45
CA TYR A 309 3.28 -0.98 -4.88
C TYR A 309 3.13 -1.43 -3.42
N LEU A 310 2.38 -0.71 -2.60
CA LEU A 310 2.13 -1.09 -1.21
C LEU A 310 1.35 -2.41 -1.13
N THR A 311 0.38 -2.61 -2.02
CA THR A 311 -0.35 -3.87 -2.16
C THR A 311 0.60 -5.00 -2.52
N THR A 312 1.41 -4.82 -3.57
CA THR A 312 2.38 -5.84 -4.01
C THR A 312 3.32 -6.22 -2.87
N TYR A 313 3.90 -5.23 -2.17
CA TYR A 313 4.76 -5.49 -1.01
C TYR A 313 4.02 -6.24 0.10
N ALA A 314 2.86 -5.74 0.53
CA ALA A 314 2.05 -6.33 1.60
C ALA A 314 1.56 -7.76 1.29
N THR A 315 1.41 -8.14 0.01
CA THR A 315 1.05 -9.52 -0.37
C THR A 315 2.21 -10.50 -0.26
N ILE A 316 3.45 -10.01 -0.32
CA ILE A 316 4.66 -10.86 -0.33
C ILE A 316 5.27 -10.99 1.07
N VAL A 317 5.28 -9.91 1.84
CA VAL A 317 5.92 -9.89 3.16
C VAL A 317 4.98 -10.33 4.28
N ASP A 318 5.56 -10.82 5.37
CA ASP A 318 4.79 -11.09 6.58
C ASP A 318 4.32 -9.80 7.26
N LEU A 319 3.56 -9.95 8.34
CA LEU A 319 3.02 -8.79 9.05
C LEU A 319 4.10 -8.03 9.84
N ASP A 320 5.17 -8.71 10.29
CA ASP A 320 6.27 -8.11 11.04
C ASP A 320 7.07 -7.13 10.17
N ASP A 321 7.44 -7.60 8.97
CA ASP A 321 8.13 -6.80 7.97
C ASP A 321 7.26 -5.62 7.51
N LEU A 322 5.95 -5.87 7.33
CA LEU A 322 5.01 -4.82 6.96
C LEU A 322 4.95 -3.73 8.04
N TRP A 323 4.77 -4.07 9.33
CA TRP A 323 4.82 -3.11 10.43
C TRP A 323 6.14 -2.35 10.53
N THR A 324 7.24 -3.05 10.30
CA THR A 324 8.56 -2.42 10.27
C THR A 324 8.64 -1.40 9.13
N MET A 325 8.12 -1.71 7.94
CA MET A 325 8.02 -0.79 6.82
C MET A 325 7.12 0.41 7.11
N PHE A 326 5.98 0.21 7.78
CA PHE A 326 5.12 1.32 8.19
C PHE A 326 5.84 2.30 9.12
N ILE A 327 6.51 1.78 10.15
CA ILE A 327 7.32 2.58 11.05
C ILE A 327 8.43 3.32 10.29
N TYR A 328 9.07 2.65 9.35
CA TYR A 328 10.11 3.24 8.52
C TYR A 328 9.56 4.40 7.66
N ILE A 329 8.45 4.20 6.96
CA ILE A 329 7.79 5.25 6.15
C ILE A 329 7.41 6.43 7.03
N CYS A 330 6.80 6.18 8.20
CA CYS A 330 6.37 7.25 9.10
C CYS A 330 7.54 8.06 9.67
N THR A 331 8.72 7.44 9.84
CA THR A 331 9.90 8.11 10.38
C THR A 331 10.69 8.85 9.29
N ASN A 332 10.77 8.30 8.08
CA ASN A 332 11.69 8.76 7.04
C ASN A 332 11.01 9.45 5.85
N SER A 333 9.68 9.44 5.75
CA SER A 333 8.93 10.00 4.62
C SER A 333 7.89 11.03 5.08
N GLU A 334 7.49 11.91 4.15
CA GLU A 334 6.40 12.86 4.38
C GLU A 334 5.07 12.10 4.52
N LEU A 335 4.39 12.20 5.66
CA LEU A 335 3.07 11.60 5.83
C LEU A 335 1.99 12.51 5.25
N ASN A 336 1.46 12.15 4.08
CA ASN A 336 0.36 12.85 3.40
C ASN A 336 -0.95 12.03 3.41
N ASP A 337 -2.02 12.58 2.83
CA ASP A 337 -3.34 11.95 2.86
C ASP A 337 -3.41 10.65 2.01
N ILE A 338 -2.62 10.56 0.94
CA ILE A 338 -2.51 9.35 0.10
C ILE A 338 -1.89 8.21 0.91
N ILE A 339 -0.74 8.47 1.54
CA ILE A 339 -0.03 7.50 2.36
C ILE A 339 -0.91 7.06 3.52
N GLN A 340 -1.55 8.00 4.22
CA GLN A 340 -2.48 7.72 5.32
C GLN A 340 -3.62 6.79 4.88
N LYS A 341 -4.33 7.13 3.79
CA LYS A 341 -5.45 6.35 3.25
C LYS A 341 -5.06 4.90 3.00
N HIS A 342 -3.95 4.67 2.32
CA HIS A 342 -3.54 3.33 1.90
C HIS A 342 -2.91 2.52 3.01
N LEU A 343 -2.14 3.13 3.91
CA LEU A 343 -1.64 2.46 5.11
C LEU A 343 -2.81 2.01 5.99
N ILE A 344 -3.80 2.87 6.26
CA ILE A 344 -5.00 2.47 7.01
C ILE A 344 -5.65 1.25 6.37
N SER A 345 -5.88 1.27 5.06
CA SER A 345 -6.52 0.17 4.33
C SER A 345 -5.76 -1.15 4.45
N LYS A 346 -4.43 -1.16 4.20
CA LYS A 346 -3.65 -2.42 4.21
C LYS A 346 -3.43 -2.96 5.61
N PHE A 347 -3.11 -2.10 6.58
CA PHE A 347 -2.80 -2.53 7.93
C PHE A 347 -4.02 -3.02 8.68
N THR A 348 -5.15 -2.34 8.52
CA THR A 348 -6.42 -2.72 9.15
C THR A 348 -6.77 -4.17 8.82
N ASN A 349 -6.79 -4.51 7.52
CA ASN A 349 -7.19 -5.85 7.07
C ASN A 349 -6.25 -6.96 7.56
N ARG A 350 -4.93 -6.71 7.57
CA ARG A 350 -3.97 -7.74 7.99
C ARG A 350 -3.84 -7.85 9.51
N THR A 351 -3.99 -6.76 10.23
CA THR A 351 -3.75 -6.72 11.68
C THR A 351 -4.92 -7.33 12.46
N MET A 352 -6.15 -7.17 11.97
CA MET A 352 -7.39 -7.70 12.59
C MET A 352 -7.32 -9.17 13.07
N ASN A 353 -6.58 -10.04 12.37
CA ASN A 353 -6.49 -11.48 12.68
C ASN A 353 -5.26 -11.87 13.51
N THR A 354 -4.52 -10.90 14.03
CA THR A 354 -3.24 -11.12 14.71
C THR A 354 -3.45 -11.59 16.16
N SER A 355 -2.47 -12.29 16.73
CA SER A 355 -2.47 -12.60 18.16
C SER A 355 -2.22 -11.35 19.03
N ILE A 356 -2.71 -11.41 20.27
CA ILE A 356 -2.52 -10.35 21.29
C ILE A 356 -1.04 -9.97 21.44
N GLY A 357 -0.16 -10.96 21.66
CA GLY A 357 1.27 -10.73 21.87
C GLY A 357 1.95 -10.01 20.71
N ASN A 358 1.59 -10.37 19.47
CA ASN A 358 2.13 -9.71 18.28
C ASN A 358 1.61 -8.27 18.17
N PHE A 359 0.31 -8.04 18.40
CA PHE A 359 -0.26 -6.70 18.37
C PHE A 359 0.33 -5.78 19.45
N LEU A 360 0.53 -6.29 20.66
CA LEU A 360 1.20 -5.55 21.74
C LEU A 360 2.66 -5.22 21.39
N ARG A 361 3.38 -6.14 20.74
CA ARG A 361 4.73 -5.88 20.23
C ARG A 361 4.72 -4.75 19.19
N TYR A 362 3.80 -4.77 18.22
CA TYR A 362 3.70 -3.68 17.22
C TYR A 362 3.31 -2.36 17.87
N THR A 363 2.43 -2.38 18.86
CA THR A 363 2.06 -1.18 19.64
C THR A 363 3.25 -0.59 20.35
N ARG A 364 4.10 -1.42 20.98
CA ARG A 364 5.33 -0.94 21.62
C ARG A 364 6.27 -0.29 20.62
N LEU A 365 6.40 -0.87 19.42
CA LEU A 365 7.21 -0.29 18.34
C LEU A 365 6.61 1.04 17.84
N ALA A 366 5.28 1.13 17.71
CA ALA A 366 4.57 2.35 17.34
C ALA A 366 4.77 3.48 18.37
N LYS A 367 4.70 3.16 19.67
CA LYS A 367 5.01 4.10 20.76
C LYS A 367 6.45 4.61 20.70
N GLN A 368 7.41 3.71 20.48
CA GLN A 368 8.82 4.09 20.29
C GLN A 368 9.05 4.93 19.02
N CYS A 369 8.21 4.76 18.00
CA CYS A 369 8.27 5.53 16.76
C CYS A 369 7.81 6.97 16.97
N MET A 370 6.82 7.23 17.83
CA MET A 370 6.31 8.59 18.10
C MET A 370 7.39 9.59 18.51
N THR A 371 8.43 9.15 19.21
CA THR A 371 9.56 10.02 19.62
C THR A 371 10.51 10.37 18.47
N LYS A 372 10.43 9.66 17.34
CA LYS A 372 11.27 9.83 16.15
C LYS A 372 10.58 10.56 15.01
N ILE A 373 9.24 10.49 14.94
CA ILE A 373 8.45 11.19 13.92
C ILE A 373 8.46 12.70 14.21
N LYS A 374 8.52 13.52 13.15
CA LYS A 374 8.37 14.97 13.27
C LYS A 374 7.00 15.34 13.86
N ASN A 375 6.96 16.31 14.79
CA ASN A 375 5.75 16.73 15.48
C ASN A 375 4.58 17.07 14.55
N GLU A 376 4.84 17.67 13.38
CA GLU A 376 3.81 18.00 12.37
C GLU A 376 3.05 16.78 11.82
N TYR A 377 3.66 15.59 11.85
CA TYR A 377 3.03 14.35 11.35
C TYR A 377 2.42 13.49 12.45
N HIS A 378 2.62 13.83 13.74
CA HIS A 378 2.04 13.09 14.87
C HIS A 378 0.53 12.90 14.71
N PRO A 379 -0.27 13.92 14.33
CA PRO A 379 -1.71 13.71 14.23
C PRO A 379 -2.09 12.69 13.15
N ARG A 380 -1.39 12.69 12.01
CA ARG A 380 -1.64 11.72 10.93
C ARG A 380 -1.23 10.32 11.33
N PHE A 381 -0.08 10.16 11.99
CA PHE A 381 0.36 8.88 12.52
C PHE A 381 -0.66 8.31 13.52
N LEU A 382 -1.10 9.12 14.48
CA LEU A 382 -2.09 8.72 15.48
C LEU A 382 -3.40 8.30 14.82
N ARG A 383 -3.89 9.01 13.79
CA ARG A 383 -5.07 8.57 13.02
C ARG A 383 -4.89 7.21 12.36
N ILE A 384 -3.71 6.94 11.79
CA ILE A 384 -3.44 5.64 11.15
C ILE A 384 -3.47 4.55 12.22
N TYR A 385 -2.74 4.74 13.31
CA TYR A 385 -2.67 3.78 14.40
C TYR A 385 -4.03 3.54 15.05
N GLU A 386 -4.77 4.61 15.37
CA GLU A 386 -6.11 4.57 15.95
C GLU A 386 -7.07 3.73 15.10
N LYS A 387 -7.07 3.90 13.77
CA LYS A 387 -7.91 3.08 12.88
C LYS A 387 -7.52 1.61 12.87
N ILE A 388 -6.23 1.30 12.94
CA ILE A 388 -5.75 -0.08 13.02
C ILE A 388 -6.11 -0.71 14.37
N PHE A 389 -5.97 0.05 15.45
CA PHE A 389 -6.34 -0.34 16.81
C PHE A 389 -7.84 -0.60 16.93
N ASP A 390 -8.68 0.34 16.47
CA ASP A 390 -10.13 0.20 16.45
C ASP A 390 -10.59 -1.06 15.73
N ALA A 391 -10.03 -1.28 14.54
CA ALA A 391 -10.32 -2.46 13.75
C ALA A 391 -9.96 -3.77 14.46
N PHE A 392 -8.77 -3.81 15.08
CA PHE A 392 -8.31 -4.95 15.84
C PHE A 392 -9.24 -5.21 17.04
N ILE A 393 -9.45 -4.20 17.89
CA ILE A 393 -10.28 -4.32 19.10
C ILE A 393 -11.72 -4.70 18.76
N ASN A 394 -12.32 -4.06 17.76
CA ASN A 394 -13.68 -4.36 17.35
C ASN A 394 -13.80 -5.84 16.99
N LYS A 395 -12.97 -6.33 16.07
CA LYS A 395 -12.99 -7.75 15.69
C LYS A 395 -12.77 -8.69 16.87
N GLN A 396 -11.72 -8.45 17.64
CA GLN A 396 -11.30 -9.33 18.72
C GLN A 396 -12.32 -9.40 19.87
N LEU A 397 -13.05 -8.31 20.14
CA LEU A 397 -14.03 -8.25 21.22
C LEU A 397 -15.47 -8.49 20.77
N THR A 398 -15.81 -8.41 19.48
CA THR A 398 -17.17 -8.71 19.01
C THR A 398 -17.34 -10.13 18.46
N GLU A 399 -16.32 -10.71 17.84
CA GLU A 399 -16.44 -12.06 17.28
C GLU A 399 -16.31 -13.13 18.38
N GLU A 400 -17.31 -14.01 18.48
CA GLU A 400 -17.41 -15.05 19.51
C GLU A 400 -16.14 -15.90 19.62
N ARG A 401 -15.50 -16.21 18.48
CA ARG A 401 -14.29 -17.02 18.38
C ARG A 401 -13.10 -16.46 19.18
N TYR A 402 -13.02 -15.14 19.31
CA TYR A 402 -11.90 -14.44 19.96
C TYR A 402 -12.27 -13.86 21.32
N SER A 403 -13.54 -13.50 21.52
CA SER A 403 -13.97 -12.67 22.65
C SER A 403 -13.74 -13.28 24.05
N HIS A 404 -13.60 -14.61 24.16
CA HIS A 404 -13.34 -15.29 25.43
C HIS A 404 -11.85 -15.45 25.78
N GLN A 405 -10.94 -15.01 24.90
CA GLN A 405 -9.50 -15.24 25.06
C GLN A 405 -8.79 -14.15 25.88
N PHE A 406 -9.46 -13.04 26.18
CA PHE A 406 -8.87 -11.87 26.82
C PHE A 406 -8.98 -11.93 28.34
N SER A 407 -7.84 -11.80 29.03
CA SER A 407 -7.83 -11.58 30.48
C SER A 407 -8.20 -10.13 30.82
N GLU A 408 -8.59 -9.89 32.08
CA GLU A 408 -8.82 -8.53 32.57
C GLU A 408 -7.56 -7.65 32.45
N SER A 409 -6.38 -8.23 32.68
CA SER A 409 -5.10 -7.52 32.49
C SER A 409 -4.87 -7.11 31.03
N ASP A 410 -5.22 -7.94 30.06
CA ASP A 410 -5.08 -7.60 28.64
C ASP A 410 -6.00 -6.42 28.28
N LEU A 411 -7.24 -6.45 28.75
CA LEU A 411 -8.22 -5.39 28.51
C LEU A 411 -7.80 -4.06 29.16
N LYS A 412 -7.29 -4.09 30.40
CA LYS A 412 -6.72 -2.90 31.07
C LYS A 412 -5.53 -2.34 30.29
N GLN A 413 -4.67 -3.21 29.77
CA GLN A 413 -3.55 -2.78 28.91
C GLN A 413 -4.03 -2.14 27.61
N PHE A 414 -5.03 -2.72 26.94
CA PHE A 414 -5.59 -2.14 25.72
C PHE A 414 -6.26 -0.79 25.97
N LEU A 415 -6.97 -0.64 27.09
CA LEU A 415 -7.57 0.65 27.45
C LEU A 415 -6.49 1.73 27.61
N SER A 416 -5.41 1.42 28.33
CA SER A 416 -4.26 2.32 28.47
C SER A 416 -3.64 2.68 27.12
N ILE A 417 -3.48 1.70 26.22
CA ILE A 417 -3.00 1.92 24.86
C ILE A 417 -3.93 2.85 24.08
N GLY A 418 -5.24 2.61 24.10
CA GLY A 418 -6.22 3.42 23.40
C GLY A 418 -6.19 4.89 23.86
N LEU A 419 -6.06 5.10 25.17
CA LEU A 419 -5.94 6.44 25.75
C LEU A 419 -4.63 7.14 25.39
N GLU A 420 -3.50 6.44 25.41
CA GLU A 420 -2.18 7.01 25.11
C GLU A 420 -2.00 7.28 23.61
N MET A 421 -2.50 6.39 22.76
CA MET A 421 -2.30 6.39 21.30
C MET A 421 -3.54 6.90 20.55
N SER A 422 -4.17 7.94 21.10
CA SER A 422 -5.35 8.61 20.57
C SER A 422 -5.06 10.08 20.27
N LEU A 423 -5.74 10.65 19.28
CA LEU A 423 -5.75 12.09 19.06
C LEU A 423 -6.51 12.87 20.13
N THR A 424 -7.61 12.30 20.63
CA THR A 424 -8.58 12.96 21.50
C THR A 424 -8.35 12.64 22.97
N HIS A 425 -7.51 11.64 23.27
CA HIS A 425 -7.19 11.16 24.62
C HIS A 425 -8.45 10.98 25.48
N ASN A 426 -9.54 10.49 24.89
CA ASN A 426 -10.85 10.41 25.55
C ASN A 426 -11.43 8.98 25.51
N LEU A 427 -12.25 8.68 26.52
CA LEU A 427 -12.92 7.37 26.63
C LEU A 427 -14.05 7.17 25.60
N GLN A 428 -14.46 8.23 24.90
CA GLN A 428 -15.57 8.20 23.92
C GLN A 428 -15.23 7.48 22.62
N GLN A 429 -13.96 7.11 22.40
CA GLN A 429 -13.57 6.30 21.25
C GLN A 429 -14.24 4.93 21.26
N SER A 430 -14.67 4.44 20.09
CA SER A 430 -15.42 3.18 19.97
C SER A 430 -14.70 1.97 20.56
N SER A 431 -13.39 1.86 20.39
CA SER A 431 -12.59 0.78 20.96
C SER A 431 -12.52 0.85 22.48
N CYS A 432 -12.28 2.05 23.03
CA CYS A 432 -12.31 2.29 24.48
C CYS A 432 -13.69 1.92 25.07
N LEU A 433 -14.78 2.34 24.44
CA LEU A 433 -16.15 1.98 24.85
C LEU A 433 -16.38 0.46 24.85
N LEU A 434 -15.92 -0.25 23.82
CA LEU A 434 -16.00 -1.72 23.75
C LEU A 434 -15.21 -2.40 24.87
N ILE A 435 -14.01 -1.90 25.17
CA ILE A 435 -13.16 -2.42 26.25
C ILE A 435 -13.82 -2.17 27.62
N ILE A 436 -14.34 -0.97 27.87
CA ILE A 436 -15.07 -0.61 29.10
C ILE A 436 -16.29 -1.51 29.27
N ARG A 437 -17.07 -1.71 28.19
CA ARG A 437 -18.22 -2.64 28.20
C ARG A 437 -17.81 -4.04 28.64
N ARG A 438 -16.68 -4.56 28.14
CA ARG A 438 -16.17 -5.89 28.50
C ARG A 438 -15.66 -5.97 29.94
N LEU A 439 -14.91 -4.96 30.38
CA LEU A 439 -14.36 -4.90 31.73
C LEU A 439 -15.46 -4.82 32.79
N ILE A 440 -16.40 -3.89 32.62
CA ILE A 440 -17.35 -3.51 33.68
C ILE A 440 -18.71 -4.20 33.48
N PHE A 441 -19.28 -4.11 32.27
CA PHE A 441 -20.69 -4.43 31.99
C PHE A 441 -20.92 -5.84 31.42
N GLN A 442 -19.88 -6.64 31.20
CA GLN A 442 -20.07 -8.02 30.76
C GLN A 442 -20.48 -8.90 31.95
N ASN A 443 -21.67 -9.47 31.86
CA ASN A 443 -22.20 -10.37 32.88
C ASN A 443 -21.54 -11.76 32.85
N ASN A 444 -21.32 -12.30 34.05
CA ASN A 444 -20.99 -13.70 34.21
C ASN A 444 -22.29 -14.52 34.03
N THR A 445 -22.35 -15.34 32.98
CA THR A 445 -23.54 -16.15 32.64
C THR A 445 -23.93 -17.15 33.73
N ARG A 446 -23.04 -17.42 34.69
CA ARG A 446 -23.32 -18.24 35.87
C ARG A 446 -24.13 -17.52 36.95
N LEU A 447 -24.16 -16.18 36.93
CA LEU A 447 -24.96 -15.39 37.85
C LEU A 447 -26.39 -15.30 37.34
N ILE A 448 -27.27 -16.12 37.91
CA ILE A 448 -28.71 -16.11 37.58
C ILE A 448 -29.42 -14.97 38.31
N ASN A 449 -29.00 -14.67 39.55
CA ASN A 449 -29.60 -13.66 40.41
C ASN A 449 -29.14 -12.24 40.05
N ILE A 450 -30.11 -11.32 39.93
CA ILE A 450 -29.86 -9.92 39.59
C ILE A 450 -29.08 -9.17 40.67
N ALA A 451 -29.29 -9.47 41.96
CA ALA A 451 -28.53 -8.86 43.04
C ALA A 451 -27.03 -9.18 42.90
N ASP A 452 -26.69 -10.43 42.59
CA ASP A 452 -25.30 -10.84 42.43
C ASP A 452 -24.66 -10.23 41.16
N LYS A 453 -25.45 -10.04 40.09
CA LYS A 453 -25.00 -9.28 38.90
C LYS A 453 -24.68 -7.83 39.24
N ILE A 454 -25.55 -7.15 40.00
CA ILE A 454 -25.37 -5.77 40.44
C ILE A 454 -24.17 -5.64 41.38
N LYS A 455 -24.03 -6.55 42.35
CA LYS A 455 -22.84 -6.61 43.23
C LYS A 455 -21.55 -6.78 42.41
N SER A 456 -21.57 -7.68 41.42
CA SER A 456 -20.43 -7.88 40.53
C SER A 456 -20.12 -6.64 39.69
N LEU A 457 -21.13 -5.91 39.21
CA LEU A 457 -20.96 -4.67 38.45
C LEU A 457 -20.24 -3.61 39.29
N PHE A 458 -20.71 -3.36 40.51
CA PHE A 458 -20.09 -2.35 41.38
C PHE A 458 -18.71 -2.78 41.88
N LYS A 459 -18.49 -4.07 42.13
CA LYS A 459 -17.15 -4.57 42.41
C LYS A 459 -16.20 -4.25 41.25
N LYS A 460 -16.57 -4.58 40.02
CA LYS A 460 -15.77 -4.29 38.82
C LYS A 460 -15.53 -2.80 38.62
N LEU A 461 -16.52 -1.96 38.92
CA LEU A 461 -16.40 -0.51 38.85
C LEU A 461 -15.45 0.04 39.92
N ASN A 462 -15.48 -0.51 41.13
CA ASN A 462 -14.57 -0.13 42.21
C ASN A 462 -13.13 -0.60 41.93
N ASP A 463 -12.97 -1.72 41.23
CA ASP A 463 -11.67 -2.25 40.77
C ASP A 463 -11.19 -1.60 39.44
N PHE A 464 -11.98 -0.67 38.89
CA PHE A 464 -11.64 0.12 37.71
C PHE A 464 -10.87 1.39 38.11
N ASP A 465 -10.21 2.01 37.14
CA ASP A 465 -9.33 3.16 37.36
C ASP A 465 -10.13 4.38 37.87
N GLN A 466 -9.80 4.83 39.09
CA GLN A 466 -10.48 5.95 39.75
C GLN A 466 -10.27 7.27 39.01
N ASP A 467 -9.06 7.51 38.49
CA ASP A 467 -8.74 8.75 37.78
C ASP A 467 -9.56 8.86 36.49
N LEU A 468 -9.81 7.74 35.81
CA LEU A 468 -10.68 7.70 34.63
C LEU A 468 -12.13 8.03 34.97
N CYS A 469 -12.65 7.51 36.08
CA CYS A 469 -14.01 7.77 36.55
C CYS A 469 -14.23 9.23 36.98
N GLU A 470 -13.22 9.88 37.56
CA GLU A 470 -13.32 11.27 38.02
C GLU A 470 -13.30 12.28 36.87
N ASN A 471 -12.48 12.02 35.84
CA ASN A 471 -12.23 12.95 34.75
C ASN A 471 -13.20 12.83 33.57
N ASN A 472 -14.03 11.78 33.51
CA ASN A 472 -14.95 11.54 32.40
C ASN A 472 -16.40 11.50 32.86
N ASP A 473 -17.27 12.19 32.12
CA ASP A 473 -18.71 12.18 32.40
C ASP A 473 -19.35 10.86 31.94
N PRO A 474 -19.96 10.08 32.87
CA PRO A 474 -20.55 8.78 32.55
C PRO A 474 -21.67 8.85 31.51
N MET A 475 -22.34 10.01 31.34
CA MET A 475 -23.43 10.18 30.38
C MET A 475 -22.99 9.97 28.93
N PHE A 476 -21.73 10.31 28.59
CA PHE A 476 -21.19 10.14 27.25
C PHE A 476 -20.50 8.80 27.02
N ILE A 477 -20.37 7.97 28.07
CA ILE A 477 -19.63 6.71 28.03
C ILE A 477 -20.57 5.51 28.16
N ILE A 478 -21.53 5.56 29.08
CA ILE A 478 -22.37 4.43 29.44
C ILE A 478 -23.65 4.45 28.61
N GLN A 479 -23.84 3.39 27.83
CA GLN A 479 -25.04 3.21 26.99
C GLN A 479 -26.10 2.38 27.71
N ASP A 480 -27.37 2.77 27.55
CA ASP A 480 -28.52 2.09 28.17
C ASP A 480 -28.62 0.60 27.79
N GLU A 481 -28.17 0.23 26.59
CA GLU A 481 -28.14 -1.15 26.11
C GLU A 481 -27.25 -2.05 26.96
N TRP A 482 -26.18 -1.51 27.54
CA TRP A 482 -25.24 -2.27 28.38
C TRP A 482 -25.83 -2.58 29.76
N LEU A 483 -26.87 -1.84 30.15
CA LEU A 483 -27.56 -1.97 31.43
C LEU A 483 -28.73 -2.97 31.38
N GLN A 484 -29.12 -3.48 30.20
CA GLN A 484 -30.35 -4.27 30.02
C GLN A 484 -30.41 -5.52 30.90
N ASP A 485 -29.30 -6.23 31.06
CA ASP A 485 -29.22 -7.45 31.87
C ASP A 485 -29.20 -7.21 33.39
N TYR A 486 -29.12 -5.95 33.78
CA TYR A 486 -29.10 -5.46 35.17
C TYR A 486 -30.42 -4.80 35.55
N LEU A 487 -31.38 -4.70 34.62
CA LEU A 487 -32.67 -4.07 34.85
C LEU A 487 -33.54 -4.95 35.74
N LEU A 488 -34.12 -4.31 36.74
CA LEU A 488 -34.96 -4.92 37.75
C LEU A 488 -36.39 -5.06 37.20
N VAL A 489 -37.00 -6.24 37.34
CA VAL A 489 -38.45 -6.38 37.18
C VAL A 489 -39.11 -5.86 38.44
N ILE A 490 -39.47 -4.58 38.44
CA ILE A 490 -40.18 -3.99 39.58
C ILE A 490 -41.65 -4.45 39.52
N PRO A 491 -42.28 -4.92 40.62
CA PRO A 491 -41.78 -5.04 42.00
C PRO A 491 -41.23 -6.42 42.39
N GLU A 492 -41.36 -7.43 41.54
CA GLU A 492 -41.03 -8.84 41.86
C GLU A 492 -39.56 -9.03 42.23
N ASP A 493 -38.66 -8.35 41.53
CA ASP A 493 -37.22 -8.40 41.78
C ASP A 493 -36.80 -7.44 42.88
N PHE A 494 -37.43 -6.26 42.95
CA PHE A 494 -37.03 -5.21 43.87
C PHE A 494 -37.24 -5.64 45.34
N LEU A 495 -38.43 -6.15 45.68
CA LEU A 495 -38.73 -6.57 47.04
C LEU A 495 -38.03 -7.87 47.45
N ARG A 496 -37.85 -8.78 46.49
CA ARG A 496 -37.29 -10.11 46.76
C ARG A 496 -35.77 -10.09 46.87
N TYR A 497 -35.11 -9.25 46.06
CA TYR A 497 -33.64 -9.23 45.97
C TYR A 497 -32.99 -8.10 46.76
N PHE A 498 -33.71 -7.04 47.15
CA PHE A 498 -33.18 -5.98 48.03
C PHE A 498 -33.72 -6.14 49.45
N ASN A 499 -33.46 -7.28 50.08
CA ASN A 499 -33.62 -7.35 51.53
C ASN A 499 -32.61 -6.41 52.21
N GLU A 500 -32.84 -6.12 53.50
CA GLU A 500 -32.02 -5.21 54.32
C GLU A 500 -30.50 -5.46 54.14
N ASN A 501 -30.07 -6.72 54.12
CA ASN A 501 -28.67 -7.10 53.95
C ASN A 501 -28.08 -6.78 52.57
N ILE A 502 -28.82 -7.04 51.49
CA ILE A 502 -28.36 -6.75 50.12
C ILE A 502 -28.38 -5.24 49.87
N TYR A 503 -29.40 -4.55 50.36
CA TYR A 503 -29.48 -3.09 50.31
C TYR A 503 -28.29 -2.45 51.02
N HIS A 504 -28.04 -2.79 52.29
CA HIS A 504 -26.89 -2.27 53.02
C HIS A 504 -25.56 -2.65 52.38
N TYR A 505 -25.42 -3.85 51.80
CA TYR A 505 -24.22 -4.18 51.05
C TYR A 505 -23.99 -3.21 49.88
N LEU A 506 -25.03 -2.88 49.13
CA LEU A 506 -24.94 -1.95 48.00
C LEU A 506 -24.69 -0.51 48.50
N CYS A 507 -25.30 -0.08 49.61
CA CYS A 507 -25.00 1.19 50.27
C CYS A 507 -23.59 1.25 50.90
N ASN A 508 -22.99 0.12 51.26
CA ASN A 508 -21.65 0.14 51.87
C ASN A 508 -20.55 0.01 50.82
N ASN A 509 -20.86 -0.51 49.63
CA ASN A 509 -19.90 -0.74 48.55
C ASN A 509 -20.12 0.17 47.33
N HIS A 510 -21.15 1.02 47.31
CA HIS A 510 -21.21 2.14 46.38
C HIS A 510 -20.13 3.15 46.78
N GLN A 511 -19.15 3.38 45.90
CA GLN A 511 -18.35 4.58 46.02
C GLN A 511 -19.26 5.77 45.68
N ASN A 512 -19.22 6.85 46.46
CA ASN A 512 -19.89 8.13 46.14
C ASN A 512 -19.18 8.82 44.96
N ASN A 513 -19.05 8.12 43.83
CA ASN A 513 -18.48 8.61 42.58
C ASN A 513 -19.58 8.81 41.53
N ARG A 514 -19.31 9.70 40.57
CA ARG A 514 -20.29 10.14 39.56
C ARG A 514 -20.83 8.98 38.73
N TRP A 515 -19.98 7.99 38.42
CA TRP A 515 -20.33 6.83 37.60
C TRP A 515 -21.31 5.90 38.30
N THR A 516 -21.06 5.60 39.58
CA THR A 516 -21.92 4.76 40.41
C THR A 516 -23.33 5.35 40.53
N ILE A 517 -23.39 6.66 40.80
CA ILE A 517 -24.65 7.42 40.89
C ILE A 517 -25.40 7.38 39.55
N TYR A 518 -24.69 7.63 38.45
CA TYR A 518 -25.28 7.63 37.11
C TYR A 518 -25.84 6.24 36.73
N ILE A 519 -25.06 5.17 36.93
CA ILE A 519 -25.48 3.79 36.65
C ILE A 519 -26.73 3.45 37.45
N TRP A 520 -26.75 3.73 38.75
CA TRP A 520 -27.91 3.48 39.59
C TRP A 520 -29.15 4.23 39.10
N ARG A 521 -29.00 5.53 38.81
CA ARG A 521 -30.10 6.34 38.27
C ARG A 521 -30.65 5.75 36.97
N ARG A 522 -29.79 5.38 36.03
CA ARG A 522 -30.21 4.77 34.75
C ARG A 522 -30.85 3.40 34.94
N LEU A 523 -30.31 2.54 35.82
CA LEU A 523 -30.89 1.23 36.09
C LEU A 523 -32.32 1.35 36.61
N ILE A 524 -32.57 2.22 37.60
CA ILE A 524 -33.91 2.42 38.14
C ILE A 524 -34.83 3.04 37.08
N HIS A 525 -34.39 4.10 36.40
CA HIS A 525 -35.17 4.75 35.34
C HIS A 525 -35.60 3.76 34.23
N LEU A 526 -34.65 3.01 33.66
CA LEU A 526 -34.92 2.02 32.61
C LEU A 526 -35.81 0.86 33.09
N SER A 527 -35.63 0.43 34.34
CA SER A 527 -36.47 -0.60 34.97
C SER A 527 -37.92 -0.12 35.13
N ILE A 528 -38.10 1.15 35.47
CA ILE A 528 -39.39 1.81 35.60
C ILE A 528 -40.10 1.98 34.25
N LEU A 529 -39.37 2.32 33.18
CA LEU A 529 -39.93 2.44 31.83
C LEU A 529 -40.51 1.11 31.31
N LYS A 530 -39.98 -0.04 31.75
CA LYS A 530 -40.49 -1.37 31.36
C LYS A 530 -41.80 -1.77 32.06
N LEU A 531 -42.27 -0.99 33.03
CA LEU A 531 -43.50 -1.29 33.77
C LEU A 531 -44.75 -1.15 32.89
N LYS A 532 -45.62 -2.16 32.89
CA LYS A 532 -46.97 -2.06 32.32
C LYS A 532 -47.87 -1.22 33.23
N ALA A 533 -48.78 -0.43 32.65
CA ALA A 533 -49.65 0.49 33.38
C ALA A 533 -50.53 -0.20 34.44
N GLU A 534 -50.99 -1.42 34.16
CA GLU A 534 -51.88 -2.22 35.03
C GLU A 534 -51.24 -2.64 36.36
N ASN A 535 -49.90 -2.66 36.45
CA ASN A 535 -49.16 -3.10 37.65
C ASN A 535 -48.75 -1.94 38.58
N THR A 536 -49.08 -0.69 38.23
CA THR A 536 -48.50 0.51 38.87
C THR A 536 -48.92 0.67 40.34
N ASN A 537 -50.19 0.41 40.68
CA ASN A 537 -50.69 0.61 42.06
C ASN A 537 -50.15 -0.43 43.05
N ASP A 538 -50.17 -1.72 42.68
CA ASP A 538 -49.63 -2.81 43.50
C ASP A 538 -48.11 -2.67 43.71
N MET A 539 -47.39 -2.24 42.67
CA MET A 539 -45.96 -1.95 42.73
C MET A 539 -45.61 -0.85 43.74
N LEU A 540 -46.35 0.25 43.73
CA LEU A 540 -46.09 1.35 44.66
C LEU A 540 -46.48 1.00 46.11
N PHE A 541 -47.53 0.20 46.32
CA PHE A 541 -47.85 -0.36 47.64
C PHE A 541 -46.71 -1.24 48.16
N LYS A 542 -46.21 -2.14 47.32
CA LYS A 542 -45.09 -3.04 47.58
C LYS A 542 -43.80 -2.29 47.94
N LEU A 543 -43.46 -1.26 47.19
CA LEU A 543 -42.30 -0.40 47.47
C LEU A 543 -42.42 0.35 48.79
N ASN A 544 -43.63 0.83 49.13
CA ASN A 544 -43.89 1.47 50.41
C ASN A 544 -43.69 0.51 51.59
N GLU A 545 -44.13 -0.75 51.47
CA GLU A 545 -43.84 -1.78 52.48
C GLU A 545 -42.34 -2.08 52.60
N TRP A 546 -41.59 -2.08 51.49
CA TRP A 546 -40.14 -2.25 51.54
C TRP A 546 -39.41 -1.11 52.24
N MET A 547 -39.79 0.15 51.99
CA MET A 547 -39.21 1.28 52.70
C MET A 547 -39.38 1.16 54.22
N LYS A 548 -40.48 0.55 54.68
CA LYS A 548 -40.70 0.22 56.10
C LYS A 548 -39.77 -0.90 56.58
N ILE A 549 -39.65 -1.98 55.81
CA ILE A 549 -38.87 -3.17 56.17
C ILE A 549 -37.38 -2.86 56.29
N VAL A 550 -36.82 -2.04 55.39
CA VAL A 550 -35.38 -1.69 55.40
C VAL A 550 -35.04 -0.62 56.45
N GLY A 551 -36.04 -0.07 57.15
CA GLY A 551 -35.80 0.84 58.28
C GLY A 551 -35.19 2.19 57.88
N HIS A 552 -35.51 2.69 56.68
CA HIS A 552 -34.96 3.95 56.20
C HIS A 552 -35.39 5.11 57.07
N ASN A 553 -34.42 5.94 57.46
CA ASN A 553 -34.73 7.28 57.92
C ASN A 553 -34.98 8.11 56.65
N VAL A 554 -36.26 8.35 56.33
CA VAL A 554 -36.73 8.90 55.04
C VAL A 554 -36.16 10.29 54.70
N TYR A 555 -35.44 10.90 55.64
CA TYR A 555 -34.82 12.22 55.54
C TYR A 555 -33.28 12.18 55.66
N ASN A 556 -32.65 11.01 55.54
CA ASN A 556 -31.19 10.93 55.50
C ASN A 556 -30.69 11.41 54.13
N ILE A 557 -30.33 12.69 54.04
CA ILE A 557 -29.72 13.32 52.86
C ILE A 557 -28.43 12.64 52.38
N ASN A 558 -27.83 11.77 53.20
CA ASN A 558 -26.64 11.00 52.85
C ASN A 558 -26.97 9.63 52.23
N ASP A 559 -28.25 9.23 52.14
CA ASP A 559 -28.69 7.95 51.56
C ASP A 559 -29.00 8.07 50.06
N THR A 560 -27.95 8.32 49.26
CA THR A 560 -28.01 8.61 47.82
C THR A 560 -28.86 7.61 47.03
N LEU A 561 -28.86 6.32 47.40
CA LEU A 561 -29.63 5.29 46.70
C LEU A 561 -31.14 5.43 46.93
N THR A 562 -31.56 5.73 48.17
CA THR A 562 -32.95 6.06 48.48
C THR A 562 -33.40 7.32 47.76
N ILE A 563 -32.55 8.35 47.70
CA ILE A 563 -32.82 9.58 46.96
C ILE A 563 -33.06 9.28 45.47
N ILE A 564 -32.15 8.54 44.83
CA ILE A 564 -32.29 8.13 43.42
C ILE A 564 -33.58 7.34 43.20
N LEU A 565 -33.90 6.39 44.08
CA LEU A 565 -35.10 5.57 43.98
C LEU A 565 -36.37 6.43 44.05
N ILE A 566 -36.46 7.30 45.06
CA ILE A 566 -37.64 8.17 45.27
C ILE A 566 -37.82 9.14 44.10
N ILE A 567 -36.74 9.75 43.60
CA ILE A 567 -36.79 10.65 42.43
C ILE A 567 -37.32 9.92 41.20
N ASN A 568 -36.83 8.73 40.88
CA ASN A 568 -37.28 8.00 39.69
C ASN A 568 -38.70 7.42 39.87
N LEU A 569 -39.10 7.06 41.09
CA LEU A 569 -40.50 6.73 41.40
C LEU A 569 -41.40 7.93 41.18
N PHE A 570 -40.95 9.13 41.55
CA PHE A 570 -41.70 10.34 41.28
C PHE A 570 -41.87 10.60 39.78
N GLU A 571 -40.80 10.45 38.98
CA GLU A 571 -40.89 10.51 37.51
C GLU A 571 -41.95 9.54 36.97
N LEU A 572 -42.04 8.31 37.49
CA LEU A 572 -43.08 7.35 37.12
C LEU A 572 -44.50 7.86 37.41
N ILE A 573 -44.70 8.45 38.60
CA ILE A 573 -45.99 8.99 39.05
C ILE A 573 -46.42 10.16 38.16
N ILE A 574 -45.48 11.04 37.81
CA ILE A 574 -45.71 12.16 36.88
C ILE A 574 -46.06 11.61 35.49
N VAL A 575 -45.17 10.78 34.91
CA VAL A 575 -45.28 10.30 33.52
C VAL A 575 -46.55 9.48 33.29
N LYS A 576 -46.98 8.67 34.27
CA LYS A 576 -48.15 7.81 34.13
C LYS A 576 -49.45 8.37 34.70
N TYR A 577 -49.40 9.51 35.39
CA TYR A 577 -50.53 10.22 36.03
C TYR A 577 -51.77 9.35 36.33
N THR A 578 -51.68 8.53 37.38
CA THR A 578 -52.80 7.68 37.83
C THR A 578 -53.35 8.21 39.15
N LYS A 579 -54.61 8.72 39.16
CA LYS A 579 -55.27 9.25 40.37
C LYS A 579 -55.27 8.29 41.56
N SER A 580 -55.23 6.98 41.31
CA SER A 580 -55.13 5.94 42.34
C SER A 580 -53.81 5.97 43.13
N VAL A 581 -52.72 6.44 42.54
CA VAL A 581 -51.39 6.50 43.18
C VAL A 581 -51.34 7.52 44.31
N LEU A 582 -52.07 8.61 44.13
CA LEU A 582 -52.27 9.64 45.13
C LEU A 582 -53.02 9.12 46.38
N SER A 583 -53.61 7.93 46.34
CA SER A 583 -54.32 7.33 47.48
C SER A 583 -53.50 6.30 48.27
N LEU A 584 -52.22 6.11 47.93
CA LEU A 584 -51.36 5.12 48.59
C LEU A 584 -50.98 5.54 50.02
N PRO A 585 -50.85 4.59 50.97
CA PRO A 585 -50.37 4.90 52.32
C PRO A 585 -48.98 5.54 52.26
N ASN A 586 -48.72 6.60 53.02
CA ASN A 586 -47.44 7.32 53.09
C ASN A 586 -46.99 8.06 51.81
N ILE A 587 -47.86 8.23 50.81
CA ILE A 587 -47.56 9.08 49.63
C ILE A 587 -47.24 10.53 50.03
N ASN A 588 -47.77 11.00 51.16
CA ASN A 588 -47.40 12.27 51.78
C ASN A 588 -45.90 12.36 52.12
N ILE A 589 -45.26 11.27 52.57
CA ILE A 589 -43.84 11.25 52.89
C ILE A 589 -43.02 11.39 51.60
N ILE A 590 -43.39 10.66 50.54
CA ILE A 590 -42.76 10.77 49.23
C ILE A 590 -42.93 12.20 48.68
N ILE A 591 -44.15 12.75 48.73
CA ILE A 591 -44.46 14.13 48.31
C ILE A 591 -43.66 15.15 49.14
N ASN A 592 -43.59 15.00 50.46
CA ASN A 592 -42.84 15.91 51.34
C ASN A 592 -41.34 15.83 51.08
N PHE A 593 -40.81 14.62 50.85
CA PHE A 593 -39.43 14.42 50.43
C PHE A 593 -39.16 15.18 49.13
N ILE A 594 -40.01 15.03 48.10
CA ILE A 594 -39.88 15.75 46.82
C ILE A 594 -39.93 17.27 47.02
N LEU A 595 -40.87 17.76 47.83
CA LEU A 595 -40.99 19.20 48.14
C LEU A 595 -39.75 19.74 48.85
N HIS A 596 -39.15 18.96 49.75
CA HIS A 596 -37.92 19.31 50.46
C HIS A 596 -36.69 19.23 49.54
N THR A 597 -36.55 18.17 48.74
CA THR A 597 -35.46 17.99 47.77
C THR A 597 -35.51 19.04 46.66
N ARG A 598 -36.71 19.48 46.24
CA ARG A 598 -36.94 20.63 45.33
C ARG A 598 -36.32 21.92 45.86
N GLN A 599 -36.27 22.11 47.18
CA GLN A 599 -35.71 23.31 47.81
C GLN A 599 -34.19 23.26 47.97
N GLU A 600 -33.58 22.07 48.10
CA GLU A 600 -32.18 21.94 48.53
C GLU A 600 -31.16 21.61 47.42
N GLN A 601 -31.52 21.04 46.26
CA GLN A 601 -30.53 20.72 45.20
C GLN A 601 -31.06 20.83 43.75
N LEU A 602 -30.62 21.88 43.05
CA LEU A 602 -31.03 22.27 41.67
C LEU A 602 -30.67 21.30 40.52
N TYR A 603 -29.95 20.20 40.77
CA TYR A 603 -29.34 19.40 39.69
C TYR A 603 -29.89 17.97 39.51
N GLN A 604 -30.85 17.52 40.33
CA GLN A 604 -31.26 16.10 40.33
C GLN A 604 -32.69 15.82 39.84
N MET A 605 -33.56 16.82 39.73
CA MET A 605 -34.95 16.67 39.26
C MET A 605 -35.31 17.72 38.19
N ASP A 606 -36.17 17.36 37.22
CA ASP A 606 -36.75 18.34 36.28
C ASP A 606 -37.81 19.20 36.98
N ILE A 607 -37.36 20.33 37.52
CA ILE A 607 -38.17 21.26 38.31
C ILE A 607 -39.42 21.71 37.55
N LYS A 608 -39.37 21.83 36.22
CA LYS A 608 -40.54 22.24 35.43
C LYS A 608 -41.63 21.18 35.43
N GLN A 609 -41.25 19.91 35.23
CA GLN A 609 -42.21 18.80 35.31
C GLN A 609 -42.76 18.62 36.73
N VAL A 610 -41.92 18.84 37.75
CA VAL A 610 -42.33 18.84 39.15
C VAL A 610 -43.38 19.93 39.40
N ASP A 611 -43.10 21.15 38.95
CA ASP A 611 -43.98 22.31 39.15
C ASP A 611 -45.31 22.15 38.40
N GLU A 612 -45.27 21.66 37.15
CA GLU A 612 -46.48 21.36 36.38
C GLU A 612 -47.32 20.25 37.02
N PHE A 613 -46.69 19.18 37.53
CA PHE A 613 -47.40 18.13 38.27
C PHE A 613 -48.04 18.67 39.55
N ILE A 614 -47.30 19.47 40.33
CA ILE A 614 -47.79 20.08 41.56
C ILE A 614 -49.00 20.98 41.25
N GLN A 615 -48.93 21.81 40.22
CA GLN A 615 -50.04 22.68 39.79
C GLN A 615 -51.27 21.86 39.35
N ASN A 616 -51.05 20.82 38.53
CA ASN A 616 -52.14 20.01 37.98
C ASN A 616 -52.78 19.06 39.02
N ALA A 617 -52.03 18.66 40.05
CA ALA A 617 -52.48 17.74 41.10
C ALA A 617 -52.72 18.45 42.45
N GLU A 618 -52.64 19.78 42.49
CA GLU A 618 -52.58 20.61 43.71
C GLU A 618 -53.66 20.22 44.73
N ILE A 619 -54.90 20.14 44.28
CA ILE A 619 -56.06 19.81 45.13
C ILE A 619 -55.95 18.41 45.72
N SER A 620 -55.51 17.43 44.92
CA SER A 620 -55.35 16.05 45.39
C SER A 620 -54.17 15.93 46.34
N ILE A 621 -53.04 16.60 46.05
CA ILE A 621 -51.87 16.67 46.94
C ILE A 621 -52.24 17.29 48.28
N GLN A 622 -52.91 18.45 48.27
CA GLN A 622 -53.39 19.13 49.48
C GLN A 622 -54.32 18.22 50.29
N GLN A 623 -55.28 17.54 49.65
CA GLN A 623 -56.18 16.61 50.33
C GLN A 623 -55.43 15.47 51.03
N ILE A 624 -54.40 14.91 50.41
CA ILE A 624 -53.62 13.80 50.99
C ILE A 624 -52.77 14.27 52.17
N LEU A 625 -52.07 15.39 52.01
CA LEU A 625 -51.27 15.99 53.09
C LEU A 625 -52.17 16.34 54.30
N LEU A 626 -53.37 16.87 54.05
CA LEU A 626 -54.37 17.21 55.06
C LEU A 626 -55.05 15.99 55.71
N LEU A 627 -55.29 14.91 54.96
CA LEU A 627 -56.01 13.72 55.46
C LEU A 627 -55.17 12.87 56.43
N GLN A 628 -53.84 12.78 56.24
CA GLN A 628 -52.97 12.05 57.17
C GLN A 628 -52.29 12.93 58.23
N GLY A 629 -52.13 14.23 57.98
CA GLY A 629 -51.69 15.21 58.99
C GLY A 629 -52.65 15.34 60.19
N LYS A 630 -53.88 14.82 60.09
CA LYS A 630 -54.81 14.73 61.22
C LYS A 630 -54.45 13.65 62.26
N PHE A 631 -53.43 12.81 62.02
CA PHE A 631 -53.01 11.77 62.98
C PHE A 631 -51.65 11.99 63.66
N TYR A 632 -50.86 12.99 63.26
CA TYR A 632 -49.69 13.43 64.04
C TYR A 632 -49.57 14.95 64.01
N LEU A 633 -50.02 15.56 65.11
CA LEU A 633 -49.70 16.87 65.68
C LEU A 633 -49.21 18.01 64.75
N ASN A 634 -50.02 19.07 64.73
CA ASN A 634 -49.64 20.49 64.63
C ASN A 634 -48.17 20.77 64.27
N LEU A 635 -47.91 21.22 63.04
CA LEU A 635 -46.79 22.13 62.77
C LEU A 635 -47.17 23.09 61.63
N ASP A 636 -47.16 24.38 61.98
CA ASP A 636 -47.26 25.55 61.12
C ASP A 636 -46.11 25.60 60.11
N ILE A 637 -46.28 25.10 58.89
CA ILE A 637 -45.45 25.52 57.74
C ILE A 637 -46.31 25.47 56.47
N PHE A 638 -47.09 26.52 56.23
CA PHE A 638 -47.49 26.94 54.87
C PHE A 638 -47.80 28.44 54.90
N HIS A 639 -46.75 29.27 54.88
CA HIS A 639 -46.87 30.61 54.33
C HIS A 639 -46.29 30.60 52.92
N PHE A 640 -47.19 30.54 51.94
CA PHE A 640 -46.91 30.87 50.56
C PHE A 640 -47.13 32.37 50.35
N SER A 641 -46.08 33.06 49.92
CA SER A 641 -46.14 34.26 49.11
C SER A 641 -44.94 34.26 48.16
#